data_AF-A0A928INN4-F1
#
_entry.id   AF-A0A928INN4-F1
#
_cell.length_a   1.000
_cell.length_b   1.000
_cell.length_c   1.000
_cell.angle_alpha   90.00
_cell.angle_beta   90.00
_cell.angle_gamma   90.00
#
_symmetry.space_group_name_H-M   'P 1'
#
loop_
_entity.id
_entity.type
_entity.pdbx_description
1 polymer ?
#
loop_
_entity_poly.entity_id
_entity_poly.type
_entity_poly.pdbx_seq_one_letter_code
_entity_poly.pdbx_strand_id
1 'polypeptide(L)'
;MDMKKLLAILLAAIMLLSVLVACKEKNATEDSGYPSSDNTDSVGDDKEYVVFYEKGVEPVYQIIYDPTINSTTKTSITNLASKIADKFDIFLKEMPISEDFDIVQEYEIIIGNTARPESTEAAKLLKGKGFEYAIKLCDNGKLAIVASNATSLSQAVNDFVNTYVNNGDPDRLALEKGFELYVDISETVNVKWKLSKVPEYDGGVLASGSYAIGPSLAVSGNTGTMHIISKTNIDEFNAYIGKLKDAGFKEVTTNEINGNKYVQFTYPTNNQTLYTYIHAAKGEVRVISDNSSVPENLTEYTYTPKEGEYAAIYQFAMMYDPCAGGSGNTSDGKYPNNGNFIIIKLSDNKVILIDGGGPAQATDKATEALIDFLYEITGKNKEAGEKIIVAAWHITHFHGDHYEFANKLFSNHSDIIELERVIHNIPNGGGYGRLTTMGQNIIKNFPTRQFIKCHTGQSIQLGDVTIDVLLTHEDLTNPETSGSLIMEQNDQSTILKFTFSDGRTFISLGDWGGDWSSIDELAVNRRYYENEEHFLSMYRDKDGNYPFLKSDAVQVSHHAINDWMKNIYNAIDPDYAFIPQADVKYNLYRGGCFKMVIDQLKATGTPEENIFHANRITHGLLFKDGEVEHTMQGITGYDEGYYYYTDASGNKLYKDSEGKVTITATGNTLITDTDGKQTFAGITDAKAVYVKGYMDYVNKYEPFYNFEY
;
A
#
# COMPACT_ATOMS: atom_id res chain seq x y z
N MET A 1 4.90 27.33 58.43
CA MET A 1 5.11 25.96 57.90
C MET A 1 5.35 26.09 56.41
N ASP A 2 6.45 25.55 55.88
CA ASP A 2 6.85 25.68 54.47
C ASP A 2 5.81 25.02 53.54
N MET A 3 5.53 25.62 52.38
CA MET A 3 4.46 25.21 51.45
C MET A 3 4.66 23.77 50.94
N LYS A 4 5.91 23.31 50.86
CA LYS A 4 6.25 21.90 50.56
C LYS A 4 5.89 20.94 51.70
N LYS A 5 5.98 21.38 52.96
CA LYS A 5 5.53 20.60 54.12
C LYS A 5 4.01 20.58 54.24
N LEU A 6 3.33 21.65 53.82
CA LEU A 6 1.86 21.69 53.76
C LEU A 6 1.31 20.72 52.70
N LEU A 7 1.94 20.65 51.51
CA LEU A 7 1.56 19.69 50.47
C LEU A 7 1.89 18.23 50.85
N ALA A 8 3.00 17.98 51.52
CA ALA A 8 3.35 16.63 51.98
C ALA A 8 2.40 16.13 53.07
N ILE A 9 1.93 17.01 53.96
CA ILE A 9 0.93 16.67 54.98
C ILE A 9 -0.46 16.45 54.34
N LEU A 10 -0.81 17.20 53.29
CA LEU A 10 -2.06 16.99 52.55
C LEU A 10 -2.05 15.66 51.77
N LEU A 11 -0.92 15.31 51.13
CA LEU A 11 -0.78 14.02 50.44
C LEU A 11 -0.79 12.84 51.43
N ALA A 12 -0.15 12.99 52.59
CA ALA A 12 -0.18 11.97 53.64
C ALA A 12 -1.59 11.81 54.26
N ALA A 13 -2.35 12.89 54.41
CA ALA A 13 -3.73 12.84 54.90
C ALA A 13 -4.70 12.18 53.89
N ILE A 14 -4.48 12.37 52.58
CA ILE A 14 -5.29 11.75 51.53
C ILE A 14 -4.99 10.24 51.41
N MET A 15 -3.73 9.83 51.58
CA MET A 15 -3.35 8.40 51.59
C MET A 15 -3.77 7.65 52.87
N LEU A 16 -4.00 8.35 53.99
CA LEU A 16 -4.52 7.75 55.23
C LEU A 16 -6.06 7.62 55.24
N LEU A 17 -6.77 8.38 54.40
CA LEU A 17 -8.23 8.30 54.26
C LEU A 17 -8.69 7.09 53.43
N SER A 18 -7.83 6.54 52.55
CA SER A 18 -8.13 5.33 51.77
C SER A 18 -7.92 4.02 52.53
N VAL A 19 -7.37 4.04 53.75
CA VAL A 19 -7.11 2.84 54.58
C VAL A 19 -8.16 2.64 55.69
N LEU A 20 -9.14 3.55 55.84
CA LEU A 20 -10.10 3.52 56.98
C LEU A 20 -11.56 3.14 56.64
N VAL A 21 -11.86 2.61 55.44
CA VAL A 21 -13.21 2.10 55.10
C VAL A 21 -13.29 0.58 54.98
N ALA A 22 -12.17 -0.14 55.13
CA ALA A 22 -12.16 -1.60 55.14
C ALA A 22 -11.68 -2.13 56.50
N CYS A 23 -12.51 -2.02 57.53
CA CYS A 23 -12.48 -2.88 58.72
C CYS A 23 -13.63 -2.49 59.65
N LYS A 24 -14.68 -3.31 59.71
CA LYS A 24 -15.59 -3.33 60.86
C LYS A 24 -16.02 -4.76 61.15
N GLU A 25 -15.12 -5.51 61.77
CA GLU A 25 -15.52 -6.63 62.61
C GLU A 25 -16.06 -6.10 63.95
N LYS A 26 -17.13 -6.72 64.43
CA LYS A 26 -17.43 -6.76 65.86
C LYS A 26 -17.76 -8.20 66.26
N ASN A 27 -16.81 -8.76 66.99
CA ASN A 27 -16.85 -9.99 67.76
C ASN A 27 -18.07 -10.13 68.67
N ALA A 28 -18.52 -11.37 68.88
CA ALA A 28 -18.62 -11.97 70.21
C ALA A 28 -18.76 -13.50 70.11
N THR A 29 -17.80 -14.18 70.73
CA THR A 29 -17.76 -15.60 71.08
C THR A 29 -18.85 -15.98 72.07
N GLU A 30 -19.42 -17.18 71.93
CA GLU A 30 -19.64 -18.09 73.07
C GLU A 30 -19.81 -19.55 72.61
N ASP A 31 -19.25 -20.42 73.44
CA ASP A 31 -19.02 -21.85 73.31
C ASP A 31 -20.31 -22.67 73.58
N SER A 32 -20.55 -23.75 72.82
CA SER A 32 -21.00 -25.07 73.32
C SER A 32 -21.66 -25.95 72.24
N GLY A 33 -21.15 -27.18 72.13
CA GLY A 33 -21.98 -28.38 71.94
C GLY A 33 -22.30 -28.83 70.51
N TYR A 34 -21.69 -29.94 70.08
CA TYR A 34 -22.30 -30.86 69.10
C TYR A 34 -23.69 -31.31 69.59
N PRO A 35 -24.68 -31.44 68.69
CA PRO A 35 -25.00 -32.78 68.22
C PRO A 35 -25.35 -32.88 66.72
N SER A 36 -25.14 -34.07 66.19
CA SER A 36 -25.67 -34.56 64.91
C SER A 36 -27.20 -34.57 64.88
N SER A 37 -27.81 -34.24 63.73
CA SER A 37 -28.94 -34.98 63.13
C SER A 37 -29.39 -34.36 61.80
N ASP A 38 -29.35 -35.19 60.75
CA ASP A 38 -30.26 -35.36 59.61
C ASP A 38 -31.18 -34.23 59.10
N ASN A 39 -31.08 -34.03 57.77
CA ASN A 39 -32.12 -33.79 56.75
C ASN A 39 -33.39 -33.00 57.10
N THR A 40 -33.66 -31.95 56.31
CA THR A 40 -34.88 -31.85 55.47
C THR A 40 -34.70 -30.81 54.35
N ASP A 41 -35.31 -31.14 53.21
CA ASP A 41 -35.13 -30.60 51.86
C ASP A 41 -35.64 -29.17 51.58
N SER A 42 -34.94 -28.57 50.61
CA SER A 42 -35.37 -27.75 49.45
C SER A 42 -36.34 -26.58 49.65
N VAL A 43 -35.89 -25.38 49.24
CA VAL A 43 -36.26 -24.79 47.92
C VAL A 43 -35.10 -23.88 47.49
N GLY A 44 -34.36 -24.27 46.46
CA GLY A 44 -33.42 -23.41 45.75
C GLY A 44 -33.40 -23.84 44.29
N ASP A 45 -33.50 -22.89 43.35
CA ASP A 45 -33.33 -23.17 41.92
C ASP A 45 -32.04 -23.97 41.69
N ASP A 46 -32.14 -25.24 41.30
CA ASP A 46 -31.00 -26.03 40.85
C ASP A 46 -30.56 -25.48 39.48
N LYS A 47 -29.70 -24.47 39.51
CA LYS A 47 -29.02 -23.98 38.31
C LYS A 47 -28.14 -25.11 37.77
N GLU A 48 -28.44 -25.58 36.55
CA GLU A 48 -27.57 -26.52 35.83
C GLU A 48 -26.33 -25.76 35.32
N TYR A 49 -25.15 -26.37 35.47
CA TYR A 49 -23.86 -25.79 35.03
C TYR A 49 -23.13 -26.71 34.07
N VAL A 50 -22.48 -26.13 33.07
CA VAL A 50 -21.45 -26.80 32.26
C VAL A 50 -20.09 -26.50 32.87
N VAL A 51 -19.34 -27.56 33.21
CA VAL A 51 -18.01 -27.46 33.80
C VAL A 51 -16.96 -27.58 32.70
N PHE A 52 -16.15 -26.55 32.58
CA PHE A 52 -15.03 -26.52 31.65
C PHE A 52 -13.76 -27.10 32.28
N TYR A 53 -13.53 -26.73 33.54
CA TYR A 53 -12.37 -27.17 34.32
C TYR A 53 -12.74 -27.31 35.79
N GLU A 54 -12.13 -28.29 36.46
CA GLU A 54 -12.20 -28.49 37.90
C GLU A 54 -10.84 -29.01 38.39
N LYS A 55 -10.36 -28.48 39.50
CA LYS A 55 -9.00 -28.77 40.00
C LYS A 55 -8.82 -30.26 40.27
N GLY A 56 -7.73 -30.81 39.72
CA GLY A 56 -7.40 -32.24 39.85
C GLY A 56 -8.14 -33.15 38.87
N VAL A 57 -8.91 -32.59 37.93
CA VAL A 57 -9.52 -33.31 36.79
C VAL A 57 -8.78 -32.93 35.52
N GLU A 58 -8.55 -33.90 34.63
CA GLU A 58 -7.93 -33.63 33.33
C GLU A 58 -8.78 -32.62 32.52
N PRO A 59 -8.12 -31.67 31.83
CA PRO A 59 -8.82 -30.67 31.03
C PRO A 59 -9.65 -31.34 29.92
N VAL A 60 -10.92 -30.94 29.80
CA VAL A 60 -11.85 -31.55 28.84
C VAL A 60 -11.93 -30.74 27.53
N TYR A 61 -11.49 -29.48 27.53
CA TYR A 61 -11.68 -28.54 26.41
C TYR A 61 -10.37 -28.17 25.70
N GLN A 62 -10.46 -27.96 24.39
CA GLN A 62 -9.43 -27.29 23.58
C GLN A 62 -9.86 -25.87 23.20
N ILE A 63 -8.90 -24.99 22.94
CA ILE A 63 -9.18 -23.64 22.41
C ILE A 63 -9.02 -23.67 20.88
N ILE A 64 -10.12 -23.39 20.18
CA ILE A 64 -10.14 -23.22 18.73
C ILE A 64 -10.25 -21.74 18.42
N TYR A 65 -9.43 -21.24 17.49
CA TYR A 65 -9.53 -19.86 17.04
C TYR A 65 -9.54 -19.71 15.52
N ASP A 66 -10.14 -18.62 15.06
CA ASP A 66 -10.13 -18.21 13.65
C ASP A 66 -8.69 -17.89 13.20
N PRO A 67 -8.11 -18.60 12.21
CA PRO A 67 -6.72 -18.41 11.79
C PRO A 67 -6.42 -17.00 11.25
N THR A 68 -7.46 -16.20 10.97
CA THR A 68 -7.34 -14.86 10.42
C THR A 68 -7.21 -13.75 11.47
N ILE A 69 -7.25 -14.08 12.76
CA ILE A 69 -7.11 -13.09 13.84
C ILE A 69 -5.74 -12.41 13.86
N ASN A 70 -5.71 -11.16 14.30
CA ASN A 70 -4.46 -10.39 14.42
C ASN A 70 -3.59 -10.82 15.62
N SER A 71 -2.33 -10.37 15.62
CA SER A 71 -1.35 -10.71 16.66
C SER A 71 -1.78 -10.30 18.07
N THR A 72 -2.45 -9.15 18.24
CA THR A 72 -2.99 -8.69 19.53
C THR A 72 -4.06 -9.63 20.08
N THR A 73 -4.96 -10.10 19.23
CA THR A 73 -5.98 -11.08 19.60
C THR A 73 -5.32 -12.41 19.93
N LYS A 74 -4.35 -12.85 19.13
CA LYS A 74 -3.58 -14.07 19.40
C LYS A 74 -2.88 -14.01 20.76
N THR A 75 -2.29 -12.86 21.13
CA THR A 75 -1.73 -12.64 22.49
C THR A 75 -2.80 -12.77 23.58
N SER A 76 -4.01 -12.24 23.35
CA SER A 76 -5.12 -12.36 24.31
C SER A 76 -5.57 -13.81 24.49
N ILE A 77 -5.61 -14.60 23.41
CA ILE A 77 -5.93 -16.04 23.45
C ILE A 77 -4.85 -16.84 24.16
N THR A 78 -3.57 -16.58 23.88
CA THR A 78 -2.45 -17.18 24.61
C THR A 78 -2.53 -16.85 26.09
N ASN A 79 -2.89 -15.61 26.45
CA ASN A 79 -3.07 -15.21 27.85
C ASN A 79 -4.25 -15.96 28.50
N LEU A 80 -5.38 -16.16 27.81
CA LEU A 80 -6.47 -17.01 28.31
C LEU A 80 -5.99 -18.41 28.66
N ALA A 81 -5.27 -19.05 27.72
CA ALA A 81 -4.70 -20.37 27.94
C ALA A 81 -3.74 -20.40 29.13
N SER A 82 -2.78 -19.46 29.19
CA SER A 82 -1.84 -19.39 30.31
C SER A 82 -2.53 -19.17 31.65
N LYS A 83 -3.59 -18.36 31.71
CA LYS A 83 -4.30 -18.07 32.97
C LYS A 83 -5.11 -19.26 33.49
N ILE A 84 -5.73 -20.04 32.60
CA ILE A 84 -6.41 -21.28 33.00
C ILE A 84 -5.36 -22.30 33.47
N ALA A 85 -4.27 -22.47 32.72
CA ALA A 85 -3.16 -23.36 33.07
C ALA A 85 -2.56 -23.05 34.45
N ASP A 86 -2.21 -21.78 34.68
CA ASP A 86 -1.64 -21.30 35.95
C ASP A 86 -2.63 -21.48 37.12
N LYS A 87 -3.93 -21.23 36.89
CA LYS A 87 -4.93 -21.27 37.96
C LYS A 87 -5.22 -22.71 38.43
N PHE A 88 -5.28 -23.66 37.50
CA PHE A 88 -5.71 -25.03 37.79
C PHE A 88 -4.54 -26.05 37.81
N ASP A 89 -3.29 -25.58 37.71
CA ASP A 89 -2.07 -26.41 37.71
C ASP A 89 -2.02 -27.42 36.54
N ILE A 90 -2.37 -26.94 35.34
CA ILE A 90 -2.45 -27.72 34.09
C ILE A 90 -1.31 -27.30 33.15
N PHE A 91 -0.65 -28.24 32.47
CA PHE A 91 0.36 -27.88 31.47
C PHE A 91 -0.29 -27.37 30.18
N LEU A 92 0.23 -26.32 29.53
CA LEU A 92 -0.32 -25.80 28.25
C LEU A 92 -0.39 -26.88 27.14
N LYS A 93 0.48 -27.91 27.19
CA LYS A 93 0.41 -29.06 26.28
C LYS A 93 -0.87 -29.90 26.47
N GLU A 94 -1.44 -29.88 27.66
CA GLU A 94 -2.68 -30.58 28.05
C GLU A 94 -3.93 -29.75 27.71
N MET A 95 -3.78 -28.45 27.41
CA MET A 95 -4.84 -27.59 26.87
C MET A 95 -4.44 -27.10 25.46
N PRO A 96 -4.72 -27.89 24.41
CA PRO A 96 -4.33 -27.57 23.05
C PRO A 96 -4.96 -26.25 22.58
N ILE A 97 -4.16 -25.42 21.92
CA ILE A 97 -4.62 -24.31 21.10
C ILE A 97 -4.45 -24.75 19.65
N SER A 98 -5.53 -24.73 18.88
CA SER A 98 -5.55 -25.16 17.48
C SER A 98 -6.26 -24.16 16.58
N GLU A 99 -5.88 -24.19 15.31
CA GLU A 99 -6.55 -23.44 14.26
C GLU A 99 -7.74 -24.25 13.75
N ASP A 100 -8.74 -23.57 13.21
CA ASP A 100 -10.03 -24.15 12.79
C ASP A 100 -9.96 -25.18 11.64
N PHE A 101 -8.76 -25.59 11.21
CA PHE A 101 -8.52 -26.69 10.29
C PHE A 101 -8.45 -28.07 10.97
N ASP A 102 -8.38 -28.11 12.30
CA ASP A 102 -8.25 -29.34 13.08
C ASP A 102 -9.60 -30.06 13.32
N ILE A 103 -9.52 -31.37 13.60
CA ILE A 103 -10.66 -32.28 13.78
C ILE A 103 -11.61 -31.75 14.86
N VAL A 104 -12.92 -31.75 14.56
CA VAL A 104 -13.97 -31.37 15.51
C VAL A 104 -13.90 -32.26 16.74
N GLN A 105 -13.70 -31.66 17.90
CA GLN A 105 -13.82 -32.37 19.18
C GLN A 105 -15.16 -32.08 19.85
N GLU A 106 -15.53 -32.93 20.80
CA GLU A 106 -16.79 -32.84 21.54
C GLU A 106 -16.83 -31.60 22.45
N TYR A 107 -15.67 -31.09 22.88
CA TYR A 107 -15.55 -30.02 23.88
C TYR A 107 -14.56 -28.92 23.43
N GLU A 108 -15.08 -27.72 23.14
CA GLU A 108 -14.28 -26.62 22.56
C GLU A 108 -14.65 -25.25 23.19
N ILE A 109 -13.63 -24.40 23.39
CA ILE A 109 -13.77 -22.95 23.54
C ILE A 109 -13.42 -22.33 22.18
N ILE A 110 -14.42 -21.78 21.52
CA ILE A 110 -14.37 -21.29 20.15
C ILE A 110 -14.25 -19.78 20.17
N ILE A 111 -13.19 -19.22 19.57
CA ILE A 111 -12.88 -17.79 19.62
C ILE A 111 -12.80 -17.21 18.20
N GLY A 112 -13.63 -16.21 17.93
CA GLY A 112 -13.69 -15.53 16.63
C GLY A 112 -14.64 -16.20 15.64
N ASN A 113 -14.57 -15.76 14.37
CA ASN A 113 -15.47 -16.20 13.30
C ASN A 113 -14.97 -17.51 12.66
N THR A 114 -15.14 -18.61 13.38
CA THR A 114 -14.75 -19.96 12.91
C THR A 114 -15.84 -20.59 12.04
N ALA A 115 -15.49 -21.64 11.31
CA ALA A 115 -16.39 -22.52 10.58
C ALA A 115 -17.29 -23.36 11.51
N ARG A 116 -17.11 -23.28 12.83
CA ARG A 116 -17.95 -23.95 13.83
C ARG A 116 -19.34 -23.29 13.89
N PRO A 117 -20.45 -24.06 13.84
CA PRO A 117 -21.80 -23.48 13.87
C PRO A 117 -22.10 -22.67 15.14
N GLU A 118 -21.43 -22.98 16.25
CA GLU A 118 -21.51 -22.28 17.53
C GLU A 118 -21.04 -20.83 17.44
N SER A 119 -20.00 -20.56 16.63
CA SER A 119 -19.55 -19.19 16.37
C SER A 119 -20.63 -18.40 15.63
N THR A 120 -21.24 -19.01 14.61
CA THR A 120 -22.36 -18.42 13.87
C THR A 120 -23.58 -18.20 14.77
N GLU A 121 -23.86 -19.10 15.71
CA GLU A 121 -24.96 -18.96 16.65
C GLU A 121 -24.72 -17.82 17.64
N ALA A 122 -23.53 -17.75 18.25
CA ALA A 122 -23.15 -16.68 19.15
C ALA A 122 -23.16 -15.31 18.43
N ALA A 123 -22.78 -15.26 17.15
CA ALA A 123 -22.74 -14.04 16.37
C ALA A 123 -24.13 -13.40 16.18
N LYS A 124 -25.22 -14.16 16.32
CA LYS A 124 -26.60 -13.64 16.29
C LYS A 124 -26.92 -12.72 17.47
N LEU A 125 -26.12 -12.75 18.54
CA LEU A 125 -26.27 -11.85 19.69
C LEU A 125 -25.72 -10.44 19.40
N LEU A 126 -24.87 -10.28 18.38
CA LEU A 126 -24.32 -8.98 17.98
C LEU A 126 -25.41 -8.13 17.31
N LYS A 127 -25.43 -6.81 17.59
CA LYS A 127 -26.50 -5.89 17.19
C LYS A 127 -26.10 -4.93 16.07
N GLY A 128 -24.93 -5.10 15.48
CA GLY A 128 -24.38 -4.23 14.44
C GLY A 128 -23.81 -2.91 14.96
N LYS A 129 -23.46 -2.80 16.26
CA LYS A 129 -22.97 -1.55 16.87
C LYS A 129 -21.51 -1.22 16.57
N GLY A 130 -20.77 -2.16 15.97
CA GLY A 130 -19.42 -1.90 15.50
C GLY A 130 -18.34 -2.27 16.51
N PHE A 131 -18.49 -1.95 17.80
CA PHE A 131 -17.60 -2.37 18.89
C PHE A 131 -18.35 -3.14 19.97
N GLU A 132 -18.64 -4.40 19.68
CA GLU A 132 -19.43 -5.27 20.55
C GLU A 132 -18.89 -6.70 20.52
N TYR A 133 -19.14 -7.44 21.59
CA TYR A 133 -18.83 -8.85 21.66
C TYR A 133 -19.94 -9.62 22.36
N ALA A 134 -19.96 -10.92 22.11
CA ALA A 134 -20.84 -11.85 22.76
C ALA A 134 -20.11 -13.10 23.22
N ILE A 135 -20.55 -13.64 24.35
CA ILE A 135 -20.08 -14.92 24.89
C ILE A 135 -21.31 -15.79 25.09
N LYS A 136 -21.32 -16.96 24.47
CA LYS A 136 -22.47 -17.89 24.52
C LYS A 136 -22.01 -19.29 24.86
N LEU A 137 -22.65 -19.89 25.87
CA LEU A 137 -22.64 -21.32 26.05
C LEU A 137 -23.72 -21.95 25.16
N CYS A 138 -23.29 -22.72 24.17
CA CYS A 138 -24.18 -23.36 23.19
C CYS A 138 -24.82 -24.62 23.79
N ASP A 139 -25.94 -25.07 23.21
CA ASP A 139 -26.74 -26.19 23.73
C ASP A 139 -25.97 -27.52 23.83
N ASN A 140 -24.90 -27.67 23.04
CA ASN A 140 -24.01 -28.83 23.06
C ASN A 140 -22.86 -28.72 24.09
N GLY A 141 -22.85 -27.69 24.93
CA GLY A 141 -21.85 -27.48 25.99
C GLY A 141 -20.59 -26.73 25.55
N LYS A 142 -20.46 -26.34 24.28
CA LYS A 142 -19.32 -25.55 23.80
C LYS A 142 -19.49 -24.06 24.11
N LEU A 143 -18.37 -23.39 24.38
CA LEU A 143 -18.34 -21.96 24.65
C LEU A 143 -17.88 -21.22 23.40
N ALA A 144 -18.64 -20.25 22.93
CA ALA A 144 -18.28 -19.38 21.81
C ALA A 144 -18.06 -17.94 22.29
N ILE A 145 -16.92 -17.35 21.94
CA ILE A 145 -16.58 -15.94 22.14
C ILE A 145 -16.43 -15.29 20.77
N VAL A 146 -17.35 -14.39 20.43
CA VAL A 146 -17.38 -13.72 19.12
C VAL A 146 -17.45 -12.22 19.30
N ALA A 147 -17.00 -11.47 18.30
CA ALA A 147 -17.04 -10.02 18.34
C ALA A 147 -17.21 -9.41 16.96
N SER A 148 -17.58 -8.14 16.93
CA SER A 148 -17.78 -7.37 15.70
C SER A 148 -16.48 -7.00 14.97
N ASN A 149 -15.35 -7.01 15.68
CA ASN A 149 -14.02 -6.67 15.17
C ASN A 149 -12.91 -7.23 16.08
N ALA A 150 -11.64 -7.15 15.65
CA ALA A 150 -10.51 -7.72 16.39
C ALA A 150 -10.23 -7.01 17.73
N THR A 151 -10.51 -5.70 17.83
CA THR A 151 -10.38 -4.94 19.09
C THR A 151 -11.39 -5.44 20.12
N SER A 152 -12.65 -5.59 19.73
CA SER A 152 -13.71 -6.13 20.56
C SER A 152 -13.47 -7.59 20.91
N LEU A 153 -12.89 -8.39 20.00
CA LEU A 153 -12.54 -9.79 20.28
C LEU A 153 -11.43 -9.90 21.34
N SER A 154 -10.38 -9.08 21.19
CA SER A 154 -9.32 -8.98 22.20
C SER A 154 -9.88 -8.58 23.56
N GLN A 155 -10.78 -7.59 23.59
CA GLN A 155 -11.44 -7.16 24.82
C GLN A 155 -12.32 -8.27 25.41
N ALA A 156 -13.10 -8.98 24.59
CA ALA A 156 -13.96 -10.09 25.02
C ALA A 156 -13.18 -11.19 25.72
N VAL A 157 -12.06 -11.60 25.14
CA VAL A 157 -11.17 -12.63 25.71
C VAL A 157 -10.60 -12.13 27.04
N ASN A 158 -10.13 -10.89 27.11
CA ASN A 158 -9.59 -10.33 28.35
C ASN A 158 -10.65 -10.15 29.45
N ASP A 159 -11.86 -9.73 29.09
CA ASP A 159 -12.99 -9.61 30.02
C ASP A 159 -13.42 -10.98 30.53
N PHE A 160 -13.42 -12.00 29.66
CA PHE A 160 -13.68 -13.38 30.06
C PHE A 160 -12.64 -13.88 31.05
N VAL A 161 -11.35 -13.69 30.74
CA VAL A 161 -10.24 -14.03 31.63
C VAL A 161 -10.39 -13.33 32.98
N ASN A 162 -10.62 -12.02 32.99
CA ASN A 162 -10.72 -11.27 34.24
C ASN A 162 -11.93 -11.70 35.08
N THR A 163 -13.08 -11.91 34.44
CA THR A 163 -14.34 -12.16 35.14
C THR A 163 -14.46 -13.61 35.61
N TYR A 164 -14.23 -14.57 34.71
CA TYR A 164 -14.52 -15.99 34.97
C TYR A 164 -13.28 -16.80 35.34
N VAL A 165 -12.10 -16.39 34.88
CA VAL A 165 -10.85 -17.08 35.23
C VAL A 165 -10.20 -16.46 36.46
N ASN A 166 -9.85 -15.17 36.46
CA ASN A 166 -9.14 -14.56 37.59
C ASN A 166 -10.05 -14.36 38.81
N ASN A 167 -11.23 -13.79 38.61
CA ASN A 167 -12.17 -13.46 39.69
C ASN A 167 -13.25 -14.53 39.93
N GLY A 168 -13.27 -15.59 39.12
CA GLY A 168 -14.18 -16.74 39.29
C GLY A 168 -13.72 -17.72 40.37
N ASP A 169 -14.49 -18.80 40.54
CA ASP A 169 -14.24 -19.84 41.55
C ASP A 169 -12.78 -20.35 41.48
N PRO A 170 -12.05 -20.39 42.61
CA PRO A 170 -10.62 -20.72 42.65
C PRO A 170 -10.31 -22.13 42.15
N ASP A 171 -11.24 -23.07 42.25
CA ASP A 171 -11.02 -24.49 41.95
C ASP A 171 -11.89 -24.98 40.78
N ARG A 172 -12.77 -24.13 40.19
CA ARG A 172 -13.67 -24.52 39.10
C ARG A 172 -13.91 -23.40 38.07
N LEU A 173 -13.90 -23.74 36.78
CA LEU A 173 -14.42 -22.90 35.70
C LEU A 173 -15.72 -23.52 35.17
N ALA A 174 -16.86 -22.89 35.46
CA ALA A 174 -18.18 -23.36 35.02
C ALA A 174 -19.08 -22.18 34.66
N LEU A 175 -19.97 -22.40 33.69
CA LEU A 175 -21.01 -21.44 33.31
C LEU A 175 -22.39 -22.09 33.44
N GLU A 176 -23.38 -21.28 33.81
CA GLU A 176 -24.78 -21.71 33.90
C GLU A 176 -25.30 -22.09 32.51
N LYS A 177 -26.08 -23.17 32.41
CA LYS A 177 -26.67 -23.60 31.14
C LYS A 177 -27.54 -22.49 30.55
N GLY A 178 -27.39 -22.23 29.24
CA GLY A 178 -28.04 -21.11 28.58
C GLY A 178 -27.37 -19.75 28.84
N PHE A 179 -26.13 -19.73 29.35
CA PHE A 179 -25.36 -18.50 29.52
C PHE A 179 -25.17 -17.75 28.21
N GLU A 180 -25.60 -16.49 28.20
CA GLU A 180 -25.40 -15.53 27.11
C GLU A 180 -24.98 -14.19 27.71
N LEU A 181 -23.93 -13.61 27.13
CA LEU A 181 -23.45 -12.26 27.45
C LEU A 181 -23.33 -11.47 26.16
N TYR A 182 -23.80 -10.22 26.20
CA TYR A 182 -23.64 -9.21 25.16
C TYR A 182 -23.06 -7.95 25.78
N VAL A 183 -22.00 -7.41 25.18
CA VAL A 183 -21.35 -6.18 25.65
C VAL A 183 -21.06 -5.25 24.47
N ASP A 184 -21.45 -3.98 24.61
CA ASP A 184 -21.05 -2.88 23.73
C ASP A 184 -19.95 -2.08 24.44
N ILE A 185 -18.77 -1.99 23.81
CA ILE A 185 -17.58 -1.33 24.37
C ILE A 185 -17.25 -0.01 23.68
N SER A 186 -18.15 0.51 22.83
CA SER A 186 -17.91 1.71 22.00
C SER A 186 -17.46 2.92 22.84
N GLU A 187 -18.02 3.10 24.03
CA GLU A 187 -17.63 4.17 24.96
C GLU A 187 -16.23 3.95 25.56
N THR A 188 -15.87 2.70 25.87
CA THR A 188 -14.59 2.31 26.47
C THR A 188 -13.43 2.49 25.50
N VAL A 189 -13.64 2.21 24.22
CA VAL A 189 -12.62 2.42 23.18
C VAL A 189 -12.47 3.90 22.75
N ASN A 190 -13.29 4.81 23.30
CA ASN A 190 -13.28 6.25 23.03
C ASN A 190 -13.34 6.56 21.52
N VAL A 191 -14.17 5.82 20.78
CA VAL A 191 -14.45 6.09 19.36
C VAL A 191 -15.11 7.46 19.28
N LYS A 192 -14.38 8.44 18.76
CA LYS A 192 -14.85 9.83 18.63
C LYS A 192 -14.41 10.43 17.32
N TRP A 193 -15.34 11.13 16.68
CA TRP A 193 -15.05 12.00 15.56
C TRP A 193 -14.03 13.07 15.93
N LYS A 194 -12.88 13.08 15.23
CA LYS A 194 -11.76 14.01 15.53
C LYS A 194 -11.70 15.22 14.63
N LEU A 195 -12.49 15.28 13.56
CA LEU A 195 -12.54 16.42 12.64
C LEU A 195 -13.52 17.47 13.19
N SER A 196 -13.13 18.19 14.23
CA SER A 196 -14.03 19.06 15.01
C SER A 196 -14.77 20.16 14.24
N LYS A 197 -14.30 20.51 13.03
CA LYS A 197 -14.92 21.49 12.12
C LYS A 197 -15.72 20.86 10.98
N VAL A 198 -15.67 19.54 10.85
CA VAL A 198 -16.36 18.78 9.81
C VAL A 198 -17.53 18.08 10.50
N PRO A 199 -18.77 18.18 9.98
CA PRO A 199 -19.88 17.38 10.45
C PRO A 199 -19.50 15.89 10.53
N GLU A 200 -19.89 15.24 11.62
CA GLU A 200 -19.72 13.79 11.78
C GLU A 200 -20.57 13.05 10.74
N TYR A 201 -20.07 11.91 10.27
CA TYR A 201 -20.80 11.04 9.37
C TYR A 201 -21.93 10.32 10.11
N ASP A 202 -23.15 10.36 9.57
CA ASP A 202 -24.28 9.63 10.13
C ASP A 202 -24.44 8.29 9.41
N GLY A 203 -24.62 7.20 10.17
CA GLY A 203 -24.69 5.85 9.62
C GLY A 203 -23.34 5.11 9.67
N GLY A 204 -23.35 3.83 9.34
CA GLY A 204 -22.19 2.95 9.43
C GLY A 204 -21.56 2.85 10.82
N VAL A 205 -20.28 2.47 10.84
CA VAL A 205 -19.44 2.28 12.03
C VAL A 205 -18.13 3.04 11.85
N LEU A 206 -17.93 4.06 12.68
CA LEU A 206 -16.68 4.82 12.73
C LEU A 206 -15.53 3.96 13.28
N ALA A 207 -14.39 3.97 12.61
CA ALA A 207 -13.19 3.31 13.11
C ALA A 207 -12.75 3.88 14.48
N SER A 208 -12.15 3.05 15.33
CA SER A 208 -11.71 3.45 16.68
C SER A 208 -10.60 4.49 16.69
N GLY A 209 -9.80 4.54 15.62
CA GLY A 209 -8.72 5.50 15.43
C GLY A 209 -8.96 6.45 14.28
N SER A 210 -7.96 7.28 14.03
CA SER A 210 -7.89 8.19 12.89
C SER A 210 -6.55 7.99 12.21
N TYR A 211 -6.51 8.08 10.90
CA TYR A 211 -5.29 7.92 10.13
C TYR A 211 -4.61 9.27 9.87
N ALA A 212 -3.30 9.33 10.07
CA ALA A 212 -2.49 10.50 9.73
C ALA A 212 -2.07 10.37 8.26
N ILE A 213 -2.57 11.24 7.40
CA ILE A 213 -2.33 11.14 5.94
C ILE A 213 -0.88 11.46 5.56
N GLY A 214 -0.03 11.88 6.50
CA GLY A 214 1.38 12.15 6.24
C GLY A 214 1.64 13.60 5.82
N PRO A 215 2.89 13.94 5.50
CA PRO A 215 3.31 15.30 5.23
C PRO A 215 2.91 15.82 3.85
N SER A 216 3.19 17.12 3.66
CA SER A 216 3.41 17.69 2.35
C SER A 216 4.89 17.91 2.09
N LEU A 217 5.28 17.99 0.82
CA LEU A 217 6.61 18.46 0.47
C LEU A 217 6.84 19.94 0.86
N ALA A 218 5.78 20.70 1.14
CA ALA A 218 5.91 22.10 1.53
C ALA A 218 6.17 22.29 3.04
N VAL A 219 5.65 21.40 3.87
CA VAL A 219 5.61 21.54 5.34
C VAL A 219 5.95 20.20 5.99
N SER A 220 6.90 20.21 6.92
CA SER A 220 7.26 19.00 7.67
C SER A 220 6.16 18.57 8.64
N GLY A 221 6.07 17.26 8.88
CA GLY A 221 5.10 16.66 9.77
C GLY A 221 3.73 16.46 9.12
N ASN A 222 2.81 15.82 9.85
CA ASN A 222 1.51 15.42 9.33
C ASN A 222 0.65 16.63 8.92
N THR A 223 0.14 16.62 7.68
CA THR A 223 -0.64 17.72 7.10
C THR A 223 -2.13 17.44 7.01
N GLY A 224 -2.64 16.34 7.58
CA GLY A 224 -4.08 16.09 7.56
C GLY A 224 -4.52 14.91 8.39
N THR A 225 -5.81 14.61 8.40
CA THR A 225 -6.36 13.47 9.14
C THR A 225 -7.51 12.86 8.37
N MET A 226 -7.52 11.53 8.34
CA MET A 226 -8.59 10.74 7.74
C MET A 226 -9.34 9.94 8.81
N HIS A 227 -10.67 9.93 8.68
CA HIS A 227 -11.54 8.94 9.33
C HIS A 227 -12.06 7.94 8.32
N ILE A 228 -12.29 6.72 8.80
CA ILE A 228 -12.90 5.64 8.02
C ILE A 228 -14.21 5.27 8.69
N ILE A 229 -15.26 5.13 7.89
CA ILE A 229 -16.56 4.63 8.29
C ILE A 229 -16.79 3.35 7.51
N SER A 230 -17.07 2.24 8.19
CA SER A 230 -17.40 0.95 7.59
C SER A 230 -18.89 0.66 7.71
N LYS A 231 -19.37 -0.42 7.07
CA LYS A 231 -20.77 -0.87 7.13
C LYS A 231 -21.78 0.22 6.75
N THR A 232 -21.38 1.08 5.81
CA THR A 232 -22.23 2.14 5.25
C THR A 232 -22.56 1.85 3.78
N ASN A 233 -23.32 2.74 3.14
CA ASN A 233 -23.77 2.58 1.76
C ASN A 233 -23.86 3.94 1.04
N ILE A 234 -24.14 3.90 -0.25
CA ILE A 234 -24.17 5.09 -1.12
C ILE A 234 -25.26 6.11 -0.73
N ASP A 235 -26.38 5.66 -0.16
CA ASP A 235 -27.47 6.56 0.26
C ASP A 235 -27.07 7.35 1.52
N GLU A 236 -26.47 6.67 2.49
CA GLU A 236 -25.88 7.31 3.69
C GLU A 236 -24.77 8.29 3.29
N PHE A 237 -23.93 7.92 2.31
CA PHE A 237 -22.87 8.80 1.80
C PHE A 237 -23.45 10.04 1.13
N ASN A 238 -24.46 9.90 0.26
CA ASN A 238 -25.13 11.04 -0.37
C ASN A 238 -25.82 11.94 0.67
N ALA A 239 -26.39 11.39 1.74
CA ALA A 239 -26.93 12.17 2.85
C ALA A 239 -25.82 12.97 3.57
N TYR A 240 -24.65 12.36 3.77
CA TYR A 240 -23.48 13.04 4.33
C TYR A 240 -22.99 14.20 3.46
N ILE A 241 -22.94 14.01 2.13
CA ILE A 241 -22.65 15.09 1.18
C ILE A 241 -23.63 16.26 1.34
N GLY A 242 -24.92 15.99 1.52
CA GLY A 242 -25.93 17.00 1.84
C GLY A 242 -25.61 17.75 3.14
N LYS A 243 -25.29 17.00 4.21
CA LYS A 243 -24.91 17.55 5.52
C LYS A 243 -23.68 18.47 5.45
N LEU A 244 -22.68 18.13 4.62
CA LEU A 244 -21.52 18.99 4.39
C LEU A 244 -21.91 20.31 3.71
N LYS A 245 -22.76 20.25 2.68
CA LYS A 245 -23.25 21.45 1.97
C LYS A 245 -24.06 22.36 2.90
N ASP A 246 -24.94 21.79 3.72
CA ASP A 246 -25.73 22.54 4.70
C ASP A 246 -24.85 23.19 5.78
N ALA A 247 -23.70 22.60 6.10
CA ALA A 247 -22.68 23.17 6.98
C ALA A 247 -21.79 24.23 6.31
N GLY A 248 -22.03 24.54 5.03
CA GLY A 248 -21.35 25.60 4.28
C GLY A 248 -20.08 25.18 3.53
N PHE A 249 -19.77 23.88 3.48
CA PHE A 249 -18.70 23.37 2.63
C PHE A 249 -19.08 23.52 1.15
N LYS A 250 -18.14 23.99 0.34
CA LYS A 250 -18.38 24.21 -1.10
C LYS A 250 -17.77 23.08 -1.90
N GLU A 251 -18.60 22.32 -2.62
CA GLU A 251 -18.16 21.30 -3.56
C GLU A 251 -17.30 21.93 -4.66
N VAL A 252 -16.18 21.30 -4.98
CA VAL A 252 -15.23 21.72 -6.00
C VAL A 252 -15.30 20.78 -7.20
N THR A 253 -15.15 19.48 -6.95
CA THR A 253 -15.17 18.41 -7.96
C THR A 253 -15.94 17.21 -7.41
N THR A 254 -16.62 16.49 -8.31
CA THR A 254 -17.24 15.19 -8.06
C THR A 254 -16.85 14.25 -9.20
N ASN A 255 -16.44 13.03 -8.85
CA ASN A 255 -16.15 11.95 -9.79
C ASN A 255 -16.92 10.69 -9.37
N GLU A 256 -17.32 9.87 -10.35
CA GLU A 256 -18.02 8.61 -10.13
C GLU A 256 -17.41 7.51 -11.01
N ILE A 257 -16.96 6.42 -10.39
CA ILE A 257 -16.33 5.29 -11.08
C ILE A 257 -16.93 4.00 -10.52
N ASN A 258 -17.61 3.22 -11.35
CA ASN A 258 -18.15 1.90 -11.01
C ASN A 258 -18.95 1.85 -9.69
N GLY A 259 -19.76 2.86 -9.44
CA GLY A 259 -20.60 2.96 -8.24
C GLY A 259 -19.91 3.58 -7.02
N ASN A 260 -18.60 3.80 -7.09
CA ASN A 260 -17.88 4.65 -6.13
C ASN A 260 -18.11 6.11 -6.47
N LYS A 261 -18.06 6.96 -5.45
CA LYS A 261 -18.24 8.40 -5.59
C LYS A 261 -17.19 9.12 -4.77
N TYR A 262 -16.56 10.11 -5.40
CA TYR A 262 -15.44 10.86 -4.87
C TYR A 262 -15.76 12.34 -4.96
N VAL A 263 -15.60 13.08 -3.86
CA VAL A 263 -16.05 14.47 -3.77
C VAL A 263 -15.01 15.31 -3.03
N GLN A 264 -14.62 16.40 -3.66
CA GLN A 264 -13.78 17.43 -3.06
C GLN A 264 -14.63 18.62 -2.61
N PHE A 265 -14.38 19.09 -1.40
CA PHE A 265 -14.94 20.32 -0.85
C PHE A 265 -13.85 21.28 -0.42
N THR A 266 -14.23 22.56 -0.29
CA THR A 266 -13.47 23.55 0.46
C THR A 266 -14.17 23.92 1.77
N TYR A 267 -13.37 24.09 2.82
CA TYR A 267 -13.84 24.56 4.11
C TYR A 267 -14.38 26.00 4.01
N PRO A 268 -15.50 26.32 4.68
CA PRO A 268 -16.08 27.67 4.63
C PRO A 268 -15.17 28.75 5.23
N THR A 269 -14.27 28.38 6.15
CA THR A 269 -13.49 29.36 6.95
C THR A 269 -12.16 29.77 6.33
N ASN A 270 -11.54 28.89 5.54
CA ASN A 270 -10.14 29.03 5.13
C ASN A 270 -9.84 28.39 3.76
N ASN A 271 -10.86 27.95 3.02
CA ASN A 271 -10.72 27.28 1.71
C ASN A 271 -9.76 26.07 1.72
N GLN A 272 -9.55 25.46 2.89
CA GLN A 272 -8.82 24.21 3.04
C GLN A 272 -9.55 23.07 2.32
N THR A 273 -8.85 22.01 1.92
CA THR A 273 -9.46 20.87 1.24
C THR A 273 -10.07 19.89 2.25
N LEU A 274 -11.32 19.49 1.99
CA LEU A 274 -11.94 18.30 2.56
C LEU A 274 -12.21 17.35 1.40
N TYR A 275 -11.63 16.16 1.44
CA TYR A 275 -11.85 15.14 0.42
C TYR A 275 -12.59 13.96 1.03
N THR A 276 -13.60 13.43 0.34
CA THR A 276 -14.34 12.27 0.84
C THR A 276 -14.81 11.38 -0.29
N TYR A 277 -14.75 10.08 -0.06
CA TYR A 277 -15.21 9.10 -1.04
C TYR A 277 -15.74 7.83 -0.40
N ILE A 278 -16.57 7.12 -1.16
CA ILE A 278 -17.10 5.80 -0.81
C ILE A 278 -16.50 4.72 -1.72
N HIS A 279 -15.94 3.69 -1.10
CA HIS A 279 -15.69 2.39 -1.72
C HIS A 279 -16.96 1.53 -1.56
N ALA A 280 -17.84 1.60 -2.56
CA ALA A 280 -19.18 1.03 -2.51
C ALA A 280 -19.18 -0.50 -2.36
N ALA A 281 -18.26 -1.21 -3.03
CA ALA A 281 -18.16 -2.67 -2.94
C ALA A 281 -17.81 -3.18 -1.54
N LYS A 282 -17.16 -2.36 -0.70
CA LYS A 282 -16.81 -2.69 0.69
C LYS A 282 -17.72 -2.00 1.72
N GLY A 283 -18.54 -1.04 1.31
CA GLY A 283 -19.34 -0.23 2.23
C GLY A 283 -18.46 0.61 3.16
N GLU A 284 -17.39 1.19 2.62
CA GLU A 284 -16.41 2.00 3.36
C GLU A 284 -16.39 3.43 2.85
N VAL A 285 -16.40 4.42 3.75
CA VAL A 285 -16.23 5.84 3.45
C VAL A 285 -14.96 6.35 4.10
N ARG A 286 -14.20 7.16 3.37
CA ARG A 286 -13.07 7.92 3.88
C ARG A 286 -13.42 9.40 3.90
N VAL A 287 -13.13 10.07 5.01
CA VAL A 287 -13.29 11.52 5.19
C VAL A 287 -11.95 12.12 5.58
N ILE A 288 -11.37 12.91 4.68
CA ILE A 288 -9.99 13.39 4.73
C ILE A 288 -9.98 14.91 4.84
N SER A 289 -9.52 15.41 5.98
CA SER A 289 -9.13 16.82 6.13
C SER A 289 -7.70 16.98 5.65
N ASP A 290 -7.51 17.58 4.47
CA ASP A 290 -6.21 17.82 3.88
C ASP A 290 -5.80 19.30 4.02
N ASN A 291 -4.72 19.54 4.76
CA ASN A 291 -4.18 20.87 5.02
C ASN A 291 -2.96 21.18 4.12
N SER A 292 -2.70 20.35 3.11
CA SER A 292 -1.51 20.42 2.27
C SER A 292 -1.73 20.66 0.79
N SER A 293 -2.82 20.17 0.20
CA SER A 293 -3.05 20.38 -1.22
C SER A 293 -3.44 21.82 -1.54
N VAL A 294 -2.90 22.30 -2.65
CA VAL A 294 -3.57 23.35 -3.41
C VAL A 294 -4.82 22.72 -4.07
N PRO A 295 -6.03 23.31 -3.93
CA PRO A 295 -7.23 22.79 -4.60
C PRO A 295 -7.04 22.60 -6.10
N GLU A 296 -7.51 21.46 -6.65
CA GLU A 296 -7.30 21.03 -8.05
C GLU A 296 -7.75 22.07 -9.08
N ASN A 297 -8.87 22.75 -8.82
CA ASN A 297 -9.39 23.79 -9.70
C ASN A 297 -8.44 25.00 -9.88
N LEU A 298 -7.35 25.05 -9.11
CA LEU A 298 -6.28 26.05 -9.20
C LEU A 298 -5.00 25.50 -9.84
N THR A 299 -4.99 24.23 -10.25
CA THR A 299 -3.82 23.55 -10.79
C THR A 299 -4.07 23.00 -12.20
N GLU A 300 -5.30 22.81 -12.65
CA GLU A 300 -5.56 22.27 -14.00
C GLU A 300 -5.36 23.27 -15.14
N TYR A 301 -5.06 22.74 -16.32
CA TYR A 301 -5.16 23.50 -17.57
C TYR A 301 -5.41 22.56 -18.75
N THR A 302 -6.07 23.06 -19.79
CA THR A 302 -6.40 22.28 -21.00
C THR A 302 -5.61 22.77 -22.20
N TYR A 303 -5.28 21.84 -23.10
CA TYR A 303 -4.76 22.12 -24.43
C TYR A 303 -5.48 21.27 -25.47
N THR A 304 -5.76 21.86 -26.63
CA THR A 304 -6.30 21.12 -27.79
C THR A 304 -5.19 20.99 -28.82
N PRO A 305 -4.70 19.77 -29.11
CA PRO A 305 -3.64 19.55 -30.09
C PRO A 305 -4.00 20.09 -31.47
N LYS A 306 -3.04 20.71 -32.14
CA LYS A 306 -3.13 21.08 -33.56
C LYS A 306 -2.58 19.94 -34.43
N GLU A 307 -2.84 20.02 -35.73
CA GLU A 307 -2.28 19.10 -36.70
C GLU A 307 -0.75 19.01 -36.57
N GLY A 308 -0.22 17.78 -36.40
CA GLY A 308 1.20 17.51 -36.21
C GLY A 308 1.71 17.62 -34.77
N GLU A 309 0.89 18.10 -33.82
CA GLU A 309 1.20 18.05 -32.39
C GLU A 309 0.66 16.74 -31.79
N TYR A 310 1.45 16.10 -30.95
CA TYR A 310 1.12 14.81 -30.35
C TYR A 310 1.69 14.67 -28.94
N ALA A 311 1.06 13.82 -28.15
CA ALA A 311 1.59 13.34 -26.89
C ALA A 311 2.42 12.07 -27.10
N ALA A 312 3.34 11.80 -26.18
CA ALA A 312 4.18 10.61 -26.22
C ALA A 312 4.61 10.19 -24.81
N ILE A 313 4.81 8.88 -24.63
CA ILE A 313 5.36 8.31 -23.39
C ILE A 313 6.77 7.83 -23.69
N TYR A 314 7.70 8.07 -22.78
CA TYR A 314 9.06 7.58 -22.87
C TYR A 314 9.46 6.92 -21.55
N GLN A 315 10.06 5.73 -21.65
CA GLN A 315 10.86 5.18 -20.57
C GLN A 315 12.31 5.59 -20.79
N PHE A 316 12.78 6.53 -19.97
CA PHE A 316 14.13 7.05 -20.11
C PHE A 316 15.14 5.98 -19.72
N ALA A 317 16.13 5.77 -20.58
CA ALA A 317 17.18 4.82 -20.29
C ALA A 317 18.08 5.32 -19.14
N MET A 318 18.55 4.41 -18.29
CA MET A 318 19.38 4.75 -17.13
C MET A 318 20.61 3.84 -17.02
N MET A 319 21.57 4.22 -16.18
CA MET A 319 22.76 3.41 -15.95
C MET A 319 22.38 2.25 -15.06
N TYR A 320 22.27 1.07 -15.66
CA TYR A 320 22.06 -0.18 -14.94
C TYR A 320 23.32 -1.03 -15.00
N ASP A 321 23.78 -1.57 -13.86
CA ASP A 321 24.76 -2.65 -13.89
C ASP A 321 24.00 -3.98 -13.86
N PRO A 322 24.02 -4.75 -14.98
CA PRO A 322 23.36 -6.04 -15.06
C PRO A 322 23.88 -7.06 -14.03
N CYS A 323 25.05 -6.81 -13.44
CA CYS A 323 25.76 -7.67 -12.49
C CYS A 323 25.70 -7.14 -11.03
N ALA A 324 24.90 -6.11 -10.75
CA ALA A 324 24.65 -5.63 -9.40
C ALA A 324 23.45 -6.33 -8.77
N GLY A 325 23.62 -6.83 -7.54
CA GLY A 325 22.49 -7.26 -6.71
C GLY A 325 21.66 -6.04 -6.35
N GLY A 326 20.33 -6.16 -6.47
CA GLY A 326 19.40 -5.05 -6.29
C GLY A 326 19.65 -4.23 -5.02
N SER A 327 19.48 -2.92 -5.17
CA SER A 327 19.58 -1.87 -4.15
C SER A 327 20.99 -1.54 -3.61
N GLY A 328 21.36 -0.27 -3.80
CA GLY A 328 22.32 0.43 -2.95
C GLY A 328 23.75 0.47 -3.45
N ASN A 329 24.36 1.66 -3.32
CA ASN A 329 25.78 1.96 -3.56
C ASN A 329 26.67 0.76 -3.23
N THR A 330 27.15 0.06 -4.25
CA THR A 330 28.31 -0.78 -4.03
C THR A 330 29.49 0.17 -3.91
N SER A 331 30.21 0.08 -2.80
CA SER A 331 31.56 0.58 -2.59
C SER A 331 32.59 0.08 -3.64
N ASP A 332 32.09 -0.56 -4.70
CA ASP A 332 32.77 -1.47 -5.61
C ASP A 332 32.65 -0.98 -7.07
N GLY A 333 31.97 0.16 -7.30
CA GLY A 333 31.84 0.79 -8.61
C GLY A 333 30.70 0.27 -9.50
N LYS A 334 29.73 -0.48 -8.95
CA LYS A 334 28.56 -1.00 -9.67
C LYS A 334 27.32 -0.12 -9.52
N TYR A 335 26.57 0.05 -10.61
CA TYR A 335 25.29 0.78 -10.66
C TYR A 335 24.12 -0.12 -10.20
N PRO A 336 23.02 0.42 -9.64
CA PRO A 336 21.84 -0.37 -9.32
C PRO A 336 21.23 -0.99 -10.58
N ASN A 337 20.58 -2.15 -10.45
CA ASN A 337 19.86 -2.80 -11.54
C ASN A 337 18.35 -2.45 -11.57
N ASN A 338 17.95 -1.45 -10.77
CA ASN A 338 16.59 -0.97 -10.58
C ASN A 338 16.52 0.58 -10.64
N GLY A 339 15.32 1.09 -10.89
CA GLY A 339 14.98 2.51 -10.95
C GLY A 339 13.92 2.80 -11.99
N ASN A 340 13.01 3.73 -11.70
CA ASN A 340 11.93 4.12 -12.60
C ASN A 340 12.06 5.59 -13.03
N PHE A 341 11.97 5.85 -14.34
CA PHE A 341 11.91 7.21 -14.88
C PHE A 341 11.10 7.25 -16.17
N ILE A 342 9.81 7.58 -16.05
CA ILE A 342 8.91 7.75 -17.18
C ILE A 342 8.73 9.25 -17.46
N ILE A 343 8.69 9.61 -18.74
CA ILE A 343 8.51 10.98 -19.22
C ILE A 343 7.29 10.97 -20.16
N ILE A 344 6.30 11.80 -19.88
CA ILE A 344 5.17 12.02 -20.78
C ILE A 344 5.33 13.40 -21.41
N LYS A 345 5.54 13.45 -22.72
CA LYS A 345 5.52 14.68 -23.50
C LYS A 345 4.08 15.02 -23.85
N LEU A 346 3.64 16.23 -23.53
CA LEU A 346 2.31 16.75 -23.84
C LEU A 346 2.30 17.42 -25.23
N SER A 347 1.13 17.56 -25.84
CA SER A 347 1.00 18.17 -27.18
C SER A 347 1.40 19.66 -27.21
N ASP A 348 1.35 20.34 -26.07
CA ASP A 348 1.82 21.73 -25.89
C ASP A 348 3.35 21.86 -25.70
N ASN A 349 4.09 20.75 -25.86
CA ASN A 349 5.54 20.63 -25.67
C ASN A 349 6.03 20.84 -24.23
N LYS A 350 5.16 20.72 -23.23
CA LYS A 350 5.58 20.50 -21.83
C LYS A 350 5.79 19.01 -21.56
N VAL A 351 6.37 18.70 -20.40
CA VAL A 351 6.57 17.31 -19.94
C VAL A 351 6.00 17.06 -18.55
N ILE A 352 5.52 15.85 -18.33
CA ILE A 352 5.26 15.27 -17.01
C ILE A 352 6.37 14.26 -16.73
N LEU A 353 6.99 14.35 -15.57
CA LEU A 353 7.98 13.38 -15.10
C LEU A 353 7.32 12.48 -14.05
N ILE A 354 7.48 11.16 -14.18
CA ILE A 354 7.07 10.18 -13.18
C ILE A 354 8.31 9.53 -12.62
N ASP A 355 8.44 9.57 -11.30
CA ASP A 355 9.61 9.16 -10.56
C ASP A 355 10.87 9.89 -11.05
N GLY A 356 12.00 9.21 -11.19
CA GLY A 356 13.25 9.90 -11.44
C GLY A 356 14.53 9.09 -11.37
N GLY A 357 14.51 7.80 -11.04
CA GLY A 357 15.71 6.97 -10.94
C GLY A 357 16.52 7.14 -9.65
N GLY A 358 17.54 6.28 -9.49
CA GLY A 358 18.37 6.20 -8.30
C GLY A 358 19.60 7.09 -8.25
N PRO A 359 20.18 7.28 -7.05
CA PRO A 359 21.26 8.24 -6.83
C PRO A 359 22.52 7.92 -7.62
N ALA A 360 22.86 6.64 -7.73
CA ALA A 360 24.02 6.18 -8.49
C ALA A 360 23.83 6.34 -10.01
N GLN A 361 22.58 6.41 -10.47
CA GLN A 361 22.23 6.65 -11.88
C GLN A 361 22.28 8.14 -12.22
N ALA A 362 22.21 9.01 -11.20
CA ALA A 362 22.23 10.47 -11.32
C ALA A 362 23.62 11.06 -11.62
N THR A 363 24.42 10.49 -12.53
CA THR A 363 25.71 11.08 -12.89
C THR A 363 25.53 12.41 -13.62
N ASP A 364 26.56 13.26 -13.66
CA ASP A 364 26.46 14.55 -14.36
C ASP A 364 26.19 14.35 -15.86
N LYS A 365 26.85 13.37 -16.49
CA LYS A 365 26.57 12.96 -17.88
C LYS A 365 25.15 12.44 -18.06
N ALA A 366 24.64 11.67 -17.11
CA ALA A 366 23.27 11.18 -17.16
C ALA A 366 22.26 12.33 -17.14
N THR A 367 22.55 13.34 -16.32
CA THR A 367 21.73 14.55 -16.20
C THR A 367 21.79 15.39 -17.48
N GLU A 368 22.98 15.58 -18.06
CA GLU A 368 23.16 16.27 -19.34
C GLU A 368 22.41 15.57 -20.49
N ALA A 369 22.52 14.25 -20.57
CA ALA A 369 21.83 13.47 -21.59
C ALA A 369 20.30 13.54 -21.46
N LEU A 370 19.79 13.53 -20.23
CA LEU A 370 18.37 13.76 -19.97
C LEU A 370 17.95 15.16 -20.42
N ILE A 371 18.73 16.19 -20.12
CA ILE A 371 18.45 17.57 -20.55
C ILE A 371 18.41 17.67 -22.07
N ASP A 372 19.38 17.10 -22.77
CA ASP A 372 19.43 17.11 -24.23
C ASP A 372 18.22 16.37 -24.82
N PHE A 373 17.86 15.23 -24.26
CA PHE A 373 16.65 14.49 -24.63
C PHE A 373 15.38 15.31 -24.41
N LEU A 374 15.25 16.01 -23.28
CA LEU A 374 14.11 16.88 -23.00
C LEU A 374 14.02 18.04 -23.99
N TYR A 375 15.13 18.68 -24.36
CA TYR A 375 15.14 19.71 -25.41
C TYR A 375 14.70 19.15 -26.76
N GLU A 376 15.17 17.95 -27.12
CA GLU A 376 14.82 17.28 -28.36
C GLU A 376 13.31 17.01 -28.46
N ILE A 377 12.72 16.34 -27.47
CA ILE A 377 11.31 15.93 -27.53
C ILE A 377 10.33 17.11 -27.34
N THR A 378 10.78 18.19 -26.70
CA THR A 378 9.98 19.42 -26.53
C THR A 378 10.18 20.42 -27.66
N GLY A 379 11.17 20.21 -28.54
CA GLY A 379 11.52 21.15 -29.60
C GLY A 379 11.97 22.52 -29.10
N LYS A 380 12.38 22.64 -27.82
CA LYS A 380 12.84 23.90 -27.23
C LYS A 380 14.23 24.25 -27.72
N ASN A 381 14.49 25.53 -27.91
CA ASN A 381 15.78 26.01 -28.39
C ASN A 381 16.73 26.31 -27.22
N LYS A 382 17.62 25.35 -26.93
CA LYS A 382 18.68 25.45 -25.92
C LYS A 382 19.60 26.65 -26.14
N GLU A 383 19.95 26.97 -27.39
CA GLU A 383 20.85 28.10 -27.72
C GLU A 383 20.18 29.46 -27.54
N ALA A 384 18.86 29.53 -27.73
CA ALA A 384 18.05 30.71 -27.45
C ALA A 384 17.74 30.91 -25.95
N GLY A 385 18.16 29.96 -25.10
CA GLY A 385 17.90 29.99 -23.66
C GLY A 385 16.45 29.70 -23.30
N GLU A 386 15.70 29.01 -24.17
CA GLU A 386 14.35 28.57 -23.84
C GLU A 386 14.40 27.55 -22.71
N LYS A 387 13.48 27.66 -21.74
CA LYS A 387 13.38 26.69 -20.65
C LYS A 387 12.57 25.47 -21.03
N ILE A 388 12.96 24.32 -20.47
CA ILE A 388 12.12 23.13 -20.41
C ILE A 388 11.07 23.35 -19.33
N ILE A 389 9.79 23.17 -19.67
CA ILE A 389 8.69 23.31 -18.71
C ILE A 389 8.20 21.92 -18.30
N VAL A 390 8.39 21.61 -17.02
CA VAL A 390 7.85 20.43 -16.35
C VAL A 390 6.48 20.79 -15.77
N ALA A 391 5.42 20.36 -16.46
CA ALA A 391 4.03 20.61 -16.07
C ALA A 391 3.71 19.98 -14.70
N ALA A 392 4.25 18.79 -14.46
CA ALA A 392 4.21 18.12 -13.16
C ALA A 392 5.38 17.14 -12.99
N TRP A 393 5.86 16.99 -11.76
CA TRP A 393 6.66 15.85 -11.32
C TRP A 393 5.84 15.00 -10.35
N HIS A 394 5.57 13.75 -10.70
CA HIS A 394 4.91 12.78 -9.84
C HIS A 394 5.93 11.88 -9.16
N ILE A 395 5.77 11.68 -7.85
CA ILE A 395 6.55 10.73 -7.05
C ILE A 395 5.60 9.62 -6.60
N THR A 396 5.81 8.40 -7.08
CA THR A 396 4.94 7.25 -6.76
C THR A 396 5.04 6.90 -5.29
N HIS A 397 6.27 6.75 -4.77
CA HIS A 397 6.59 6.49 -3.37
C HIS A 397 8.03 6.93 -3.05
N PHE A 398 8.46 6.75 -1.79
CA PHE A 398 9.68 7.38 -1.28
C PHE A 398 10.90 6.45 -1.14
N HIS A 399 11.14 5.58 -2.13
CA HIS A 399 12.43 4.88 -2.29
C HIS A 399 13.40 5.66 -3.18
N GLY A 400 14.70 5.53 -2.89
CA GLY A 400 15.74 6.35 -3.51
C GLY A 400 15.81 6.23 -5.03
N ASP A 401 15.50 5.06 -5.57
CA ASP A 401 15.46 4.74 -6.99
C ASP A 401 14.23 5.29 -7.75
N HIS A 402 13.36 6.01 -7.05
CA HIS A 402 12.19 6.68 -7.62
C HIS A 402 12.27 8.20 -7.60
N TYR A 403 13.14 8.83 -6.81
CA TYR A 403 13.15 10.29 -6.71
C TYR A 403 14.54 10.93 -6.73
N GLU A 404 15.62 10.20 -6.45
CA GLU A 404 16.91 10.84 -6.15
C GLU A 404 17.57 11.45 -7.38
N PHE A 405 17.44 10.83 -8.57
CA PHE A 405 18.00 11.41 -9.79
C PHE A 405 17.18 12.65 -10.25
N ALA A 406 15.85 12.59 -10.31
CA ALA A 406 15.04 13.79 -10.56
C ALA A 406 15.28 14.92 -9.53
N ASN A 407 15.42 14.60 -8.24
CA ASN A 407 15.77 15.61 -7.22
C ASN A 407 17.14 16.27 -7.48
N LYS A 408 18.14 15.52 -7.97
CA LYS A 408 19.43 16.09 -8.39
C LYS A 408 19.28 17.00 -9.61
N LEU A 409 18.51 16.58 -10.62
CA LEU A 409 18.18 17.40 -11.79
C LEU A 409 17.60 18.76 -11.37
N PHE A 410 16.56 18.74 -10.53
CA PHE A 410 15.90 19.94 -10.03
C PHE A 410 16.79 20.82 -9.13
N SER A 411 17.70 20.19 -8.39
CA SER A 411 18.66 20.88 -7.55
C SER A 411 19.69 21.67 -8.36
N ASN A 412 20.16 21.09 -9.48
CA ASN A 412 21.31 21.59 -10.23
C ASN A 412 20.95 22.38 -11.49
N HIS A 413 19.74 22.23 -12.04
CA HIS A 413 19.36 22.75 -13.35
C HIS A 413 18.11 23.63 -13.34
N SER A 414 17.84 24.32 -12.22
CA SER A 414 16.72 25.26 -12.07
C SER A 414 16.83 26.53 -12.92
N ASP A 415 18.02 26.80 -13.48
CA ASP A 415 18.25 27.88 -14.44
C ASP A 415 17.65 27.56 -15.82
N ILE A 416 17.61 26.29 -16.23
CA ILE A 416 17.09 25.82 -17.53
C ILE A 416 15.73 25.10 -17.44
N ILE A 417 15.31 24.68 -16.24
CA ILE A 417 14.02 24.04 -15.99
C ILE A 417 13.07 25.04 -15.31
N GLU A 418 11.79 24.94 -15.66
CA GLU A 418 10.69 25.46 -14.86
C GLU A 418 9.81 24.30 -14.38
N LEU A 419 9.48 24.27 -13.10
CA LEU A 419 8.65 23.24 -12.48
C LEU A 419 7.35 23.88 -11.99
N GLU A 420 6.23 23.50 -12.59
CA GLU A 420 4.92 24.08 -12.26
C GLU A 420 4.27 23.35 -11.07
N ARG A 421 4.35 22.01 -11.01
CA ARG A 421 3.67 21.19 -9.99
C ARG A 421 4.50 20.01 -9.52
N VAL A 422 4.28 19.59 -8.28
CA VAL A 422 4.72 18.29 -7.77
C VAL A 422 3.50 17.55 -7.20
N ILE A 423 3.23 16.36 -7.74
CA ILE A 423 2.11 15.50 -7.37
C ILE A 423 2.65 14.34 -6.53
N HIS A 424 2.13 14.16 -5.32
CA HIS A 424 2.59 13.09 -4.43
C HIS A 424 1.47 12.62 -3.50
N ASN A 425 1.57 11.42 -2.95
CA ASN A 425 0.87 11.08 -1.71
C ASN A 425 1.75 10.18 -0.86
N ILE A 426 2.43 10.78 0.13
CA ILE A 426 3.45 10.09 0.94
C ILE A 426 2.92 9.99 2.38
N PRO A 427 2.91 8.79 3.00
CA PRO A 427 2.36 8.58 4.33
C PRO A 427 3.29 9.12 5.43
N ASN A 428 2.80 9.06 6.65
CA ASN A 428 3.59 9.35 7.84
C ASN A 428 4.62 8.22 8.13
N GLY A 429 5.94 8.46 8.02
CA GLY A 429 6.96 7.42 8.24
C GLY A 429 8.45 7.85 8.18
N GLY A 430 9.38 6.91 8.43
CA GLY A 430 10.82 7.11 8.74
C GLY A 430 11.73 7.83 7.73
N GLY A 431 11.20 8.39 6.64
CA GLY A 431 11.95 9.16 5.62
C GLY A 431 11.85 10.68 5.74
N TYR A 432 11.15 11.21 6.77
CA TYR A 432 10.80 12.62 6.92
C TYR A 432 11.92 13.64 6.69
N GLY A 433 13.13 13.35 7.19
CA GLY A 433 14.26 14.26 7.05
C GLY A 433 14.60 14.51 5.58
N ARG A 434 14.72 13.44 4.79
CA ARG A 434 15.03 13.52 3.36
C ARG A 434 13.89 14.16 2.58
N LEU A 435 12.64 13.79 2.88
CA LEU A 435 11.46 14.35 2.24
C LEU A 435 11.35 15.86 2.47
N THR A 436 11.57 16.30 3.71
CA THR A 436 11.54 17.73 4.08
C THR A 436 12.67 18.49 3.36
N THR A 437 13.89 17.94 3.32
CA THR A 437 15.01 18.56 2.62
C THR A 437 14.75 18.66 1.11
N MET A 438 14.24 17.60 0.49
CA MET A 438 13.85 17.62 -0.93
C MET A 438 12.79 18.69 -1.18
N GLY A 439 11.73 18.71 -0.38
CA GLY A 439 10.69 19.71 -0.43
C GLY A 439 11.24 21.14 -0.39
N GLN A 440 12.08 21.44 0.61
CA GLN A 440 12.75 22.74 0.78
C GLN A 440 13.63 23.13 -0.41
N ASN A 441 14.36 22.18 -1.01
CA ASN A 441 15.15 22.43 -2.21
C ASN A 441 14.26 22.82 -3.40
N ILE A 442 13.14 22.11 -3.58
CA ILE A 442 12.16 22.46 -4.61
C ILE A 442 11.56 23.85 -4.34
N ILE A 443 11.24 24.20 -3.08
CA ILE A 443 10.78 25.55 -2.71
C ILE A 443 11.76 26.62 -3.13
N LYS A 444 13.03 26.41 -2.80
CA LYS A 444 14.11 27.36 -3.06
C LYS A 444 14.32 27.57 -4.56
N ASN A 445 14.32 26.48 -5.33
CA ASN A 445 14.68 26.52 -6.74
C ASN A 445 13.51 26.90 -7.65
N PHE A 446 12.27 26.64 -7.24
CA PHE A 446 11.08 26.88 -8.07
C PHE A 446 10.00 27.63 -7.27
N PRO A 447 10.20 28.87 -6.81
CA PRO A 447 9.32 29.52 -5.81
C PRO A 447 7.82 29.63 -6.19
N THR A 448 7.46 29.47 -7.46
CA THR A 448 6.07 29.47 -7.97
C THR A 448 5.40 28.09 -8.06
N ARG A 449 6.15 26.99 -7.90
CA ARG A 449 5.59 25.62 -7.96
C ARG A 449 4.45 25.40 -6.99
N GLN A 450 3.50 24.57 -7.38
CA GLN A 450 2.42 24.08 -6.54
C GLN A 450 2.70 22.65 -6.06
N PHE A 451 2.27 22.31 -4.85
CA PHE A 451 2.28 20.94 -4.34
C PHE A 451 0.84 20.41 -4.29
N ILE A 452 0.66 19.21 -4.83
CA ILE A 452 -0.64 18.53 -4.90
C ILE A 452 -0.49 17.21 -4.15
N LYS A 453 -1.21 17.08 -3.03
CA LYS A 453 -1.34 15.80 -2.34
C LYS A 453 -2.55 15.07 -2.92
N CYS A 454 -2.30 14.17 -3.86
CA CYS A 454 -3.37 13.52 -4.62
C CYS A 454 -4.08 12.43 -3.81
N HIS A 455 -5.38 12.24 -3.98
CA HIS A 455 -6.25 11.29 -3.28
C HIS A 455 -6.95 10.35 -4.27
N THR A 456 -7.25 9.13 -3.87
CA THR A 456 -7.91 8.12 -4.72
C THR A 456 -9.23 8.64 -5.28
N GLY A 457 -9.41 8.49 -6.59
CA GLY A 457 -10.56 8.94 -7.37
C GLY A 457 -10.51 10.40 -7.83
N GLN A 458 -9.47 11.15 -7.48
CA GLN A 458 -9.19 12.45 -8.09
C GLN A 458 -8.86 12.30 -9.57
N SER A 459 -9.22 13.31 -10.35
CA SER A 459 -8.93 13.41 -11.78
C SER A 459 -8.33 14.80 -12.04
N ILE A 460 -7.16 14.85 -12.66
CA ILE A 460 -6.38 16.08 -12.87
C ILE A 460 -6.11 16.25 -14.36
N GLN A 461 -6.58 17.36 -14.93
CA GLN A 461 -6.32 17.72 -16.33
C GLN A 461 -5.04 18.56 -16.50
N LEU A 462 -4.07 18.06 -17.27
CA LEU A 462 -2.85 18.78 -17.65
C LEU A 462 -2.64 18.73 -19.17
N GLY A 463 -2.85 19.88 -19.83
CA GLY A 463 -2.74 19.98 -21.28
C GLY A 463 -3.81 19.12 -21.95
N ASP A 464 -3.38 18.16 -22.76
CA ASP A 464 -4.22 17.22 -23.49
C ASP A 464 -4.26 15.81 -22.84
N VAL A 465 -3.88 15.72 -21.56
CA VAL A 465 -3.85 14.47 -20.77
C VAL A 465 -4.66 14.61 -19.48
N THR A 466 -5.52 13.63 -19.22
CA THR A 466 -6.23 13.47 -17.96
C THR A 466 -5.50 12.44 -17.09
N ILE A 467 -5.33 12.72 -15.80
CA ILE A 467 -4.66 11.85 -14.83
C ILE A 467 -5.67 11.43 -13.77
N ASP A 468 -6.04 10.15 -13.73
CA ASP A 468 -6.89 9.57 -12.69
C ASP A 468 -6.03 8.90 -11.62
N VAL A 469 -6.27 9.26 -10.36
CA VAL A 469 -5.59 8.70 -9.19
C VAL A 469 -6.33 7.41 -8.80
N LEU A 470 -5.74 6.26 -9.09
CA LEU A 470 -6.41 4.98 -8.90
C LEU A 470 -6.25 4.39 -7.49
N LEU A 471 -5.14 4.69 -6.82
CA LEU A 471 -4.86 4.16 -5.50
C LEU A 471 -3.85 5.04 -4.79
N THR A 472 -4.06 5.24 -3.49
CA THR A 472 -3.06 5.82 -2.59
C THR A 472 -2.92 4.96 -1.34
N HIS A 473 -1.93 5.26 -0.53
CA HIS A 473 -1.74 4.59 0.76
C HIS A 473 -2.91 4.78 1.75
N GLU A 474 -3.83 5.71 1.47
CA GLU A 474 -5.04 5.95 2.28
C GLU A 474 -6.04 4.79 2.15
N ASP A 475 -5.96 4.02 1.06
CA ASP A 475 -6.74 2.80 0.88
C ASP A 475 -6.17 1.62 1.68
N LEU A 476 -4.85 1.62 1.95
CA LEU A 476 -4.16 0.60 2.76
C LEU A 476 -4.27 0.90 4.25
N THR A 477 -5.49 0.94 4.75
CA THR A 477 -5.83 1.19 6.14
C THR A 477 -6.83 0.18 6.68
N ASN A 478 -6.72 -0.16 7.95
CA ASN A 478 -7.66 -1.08 8.59
C ASN A 478 -8.99 -0.33 8.89
N PRO A 479 -10.13 -0.80 8.36
CA PRO A 479 -11.41 -0.09 8.47
C PRO A 479 -12.00 -0.04 9.89
N GLU A 480 -11.48 -0.85 10.82
CA GLU A 480 -11.95 -0.92 12.22
C GLU A 480 -11.14 0.01 13.14
N THR A 481 -9.87 0.25 12.81
CA THR A 481 -8.91 0.97 13.66
C THR A 481 -8.33 2.23 13.03
N SER A 482 -8.51 2.44 11.73
CA SER A 482 -7.76 3.41 10.92
C SER A 482 -6.24 3.22 11.00
N GLY A 483 -5.78 2.03 11.41
CA GLY A 483 -4.37 1.68 11.47
C GLY A 483 -3.78 1.51 10.08
N SER A 484 -2.50 1.87 9.91
CA SER A 484 -1.77 1.66 8.65
C SER A 484 -1.63 0.16 8.35
N LEU A 485 -1.96 -0.23 7.11
CA LEU A 485 -1.63 -1.55 6.55
C LEU A 485 -0.41 -1.47 5.62
N ILE A 486 0.37 -0.40 5.69
CA ILE A 486 1.66 -0.26 5.00
C ILE A 486 2.72 -1.00 5.82
N MET A 487 3.48 -1.91 5.21
CA MET A 487 4.56 -2.66 5.85
C MET A 487 5.94 -2.16 5.44
N GLU A 488 6.08 -1.74 4.19
CA GLU A 488 7.31 -1.18 3.66
C GLU A 488 7.02 0.02 2.74
N GLN A 489 8.00 0.52 1.99
CA GLN A 489 7.82 1.78 1.25
C GLN A 489 7.17 1.61 -0.14
N ASN A 490 7.27 0.44 -0.77
CA ASN A 490 6.63 0.12 -2.04
C ASN A 490 5.10 0.09 -1.93
N ASP A 491 4.54 -0.35 -0.79
CA ASP A 491 3.12 -0.29 -0.42
C ASP A 491 2.58 1.15 -0.50
N GLN A 492 3.45 2.16 -0.45
CA GLN A 492 3.08 3.58 -0.50
C GLN A 492 2.87 4.08 -1.93
N SER A 493 3.13 3.24 -2.94
CA SER A 493 3.02 3.60 -4.35
C SER A 493 1.63 4.11 -4.68
N THR A 494 1.58 5.34 -5.19
CA THR A 494 0.40 5.92 -5.80
C THR A 494 0.26 5.37 -7.22
N ILE A 495 -0.90 4.80 -7.55
CA ILE A 495 -1.19 4.30 -8.91
C ILE A 495 -1.93 5.38 -9.68
N LEU A 496 -1.43 5.73 -10.86
CA LEU A 496 -2.03 6.71 -11.75
C LEU A 496 -2.39 6.10 -13.10
N LYS A 497 -3.55 6.46 -13.63
CA LYS A 497 -3.93 6.24 -15.03
C LYS A 497 -3.88 7.55 -15.79
N PHE A 498 -3.29 7.54 -16.97
CA PHE A 498 -3.21 8.65 -17.89
C PHE A 498 -4.11 8.33 -19.08
N THR A 499 -4.96 9.29 -19.47
CA THR A 499 -5.78 9.22 -20.68
C THR A 499 -5.40 10.37 -21.60
N PHE A 500 -4.97 10.04 -22.82
CA PHE A 500 -4.54 10.99 -23.84
C PHE A 500 -5.73 11.47 -24.67
N SER A 501 -5.56 12.60 -25.35
CA SER A 501 -6.63 13.23 -26.16
C SER A 501 -7.14 12.37 -27.33
N ASP A 502 -6.37 11.39 -27.80
CA ASP A 502 -6.77 10.41 -28.81
C ASP A 502 -7.48 9.18 -28.22
N GLY A 503 -7.68 9.15 -26.90
CA GLY A 503 -8.36 8.07 -26.17
C GLY A 503 -7.44 6.97 -25.66
N ARG A 504 -6.15 7.01 -25.98
CA ARG A 504 -5.18 6.04 -25.47
C ARG A 504 -4.87 6.23 -24.01
N THR A 505 -4.27 5.22 -23.41
CA THR A 505 -4.15 5.11 -21.97
C THR A 505 -2.84 4.46 -21.50
N PHE A 506 -2.35 4.92 -20.36
CA PHE A 506 -1.16 4.39 -19.69
C PHE A 506 -1.38 4.30 -18.19
N ILE A 507 -0.98 3.20 -17.56
CA ILE A 507 -1.01 3.05 -16.10
C ILE A 507 0.41 2.96 -15.53
N SER A 508 0.71 3.79 -14.53
CA SER A 508 1.92 3.69 -13.72
C SER A 508 1.60 3.05 -12.37
N LEU A 509 2.28 1.94 -12.07
CA LEU A 509 2.09 1.15 -10.84
C LEU A 509 3.10 1.50 -9.74
N GLY A 510 4.18 2.24 -10.07
CA GLY A 510 5.31 2.42 -9.16
C GLY A 510 5.89 1.05 -8.79
N ASP A 511 6.03 0.81 -7.48
CA ASP A 511 6.43 -0.48 -6.93
C ASP A 511 5.31 -1.19 -6.19
N TRP A 512 4.06 -0.78 -6.43
CA TRP A 512 2.92 -1.28 -5.68
C TRP A 512 2.86 -2.82 -5.65
N GLY A 513 2.63 -3.37 -4.47
CA GLY A 513 2.70 -4.82 -4.22
C GLY A 513 3.88 -5.26 -3.35
N GLY A 514 4.50 -4.34 -2.62
CA GLY A 514 5.40 -4.68 -1.52
C GLY A 514 6.65 -5.50 -1.90
N ASP A 515 7.36 -5.97 -0.87
CA ASP A 515 8.54 -6.82 -1.03
C ASP A 515 8.41 -8.14 -0.25
N TRP A 516 8.66 -9.27 -0.92
CA TRP A 516 8.59 -10.65 -0.42
C TRP A 516 9.55 -10.96 0.74
N SER A 517 10.42 -10.04 1.15
CA SER A 517 11.69 -10.39 1.79
C SER A 517 11.72 -10.59 3.33
N SER A 518 10.61 -10.65 4.08
CA SER A 518 10.77 -10.71 5.55
C SER A 518 9.75 -11.40 6.47
N ILE A 519 8.67 -12.04 6.01
CA ILE A 519 7.67 -12.64 6.93
C ILE A 519 7.09 -13.96 6.39
N ASP A 520 6.60 -14.81 7.29
CA ASP A 520 5.80 -16.03 7.08
C ASP A 520 5.01 -16.05 5.76
N GLU A 521 5.40 -16.97 4.87
CA GLU A 521 5.00 -17.06 3.46
C GLU A 521 3.48 -17.11 3.26
N LEU A 522 2.74 -17.73 4.17
CA LEU A 522 1.28 -17.88 4.07
C LEU A 522 0.52 -16.59 4.41
N ALA A 523 0.94 -15.89 5.48
CA ALA A 523 0.31 -14.66 5.92
C ALA A 523 0.56 -13.49 4.94
N VAL A 524 1.75 -13.48 4.34
CA VAL A 524 2.15 -12.48 3.34
C VAL A 524 1.37 -12.66 2.04
N ASN A 525 1.29 -13.90 1.52
CA ASN A 525 0.52 -14.21 0.33
C ASN A 525 -0.94 -13.75 0.45
N ARG A 526 -1.61 -14.14 1.54
CA ARG A 526 -3.02 -13.80 1.76
C ARG A 526 -3.25 -12.28 1.74
N ARG A 527 -2.35 -11.52 2.37
CA ARG A 527 -2.47 -10.07 2.43
C ARG A 527 -2.29 -9.40 1.08
N TYR A 528 -1.35 -9.86 0.27
CA TYR A 528 -1.15 -9.30 -1.06
C TYR A 528 -2.35 -9.56 -1.98
N TYR A 529 -2.96 -10.75 -1.91
CA TYR A 529 -4.24 -11.00 -2.57
C TYR A 529 -5.37 -10.14 -2.01
N GLU A 530 -5.42 -9.90 -0.69
CA GLU A 530 -6.42 -8.99 -0.10
C GLU A 530 -6.24 -7.54 -0.56
N ASN A 531 -4.99 -7.07 -0.70
CA ASN A 531 -4.66 -5.74 -1.24
C ASN A 531 -5.01 -5.65 -2.75
N GLU A 532 -4.69 -6.70 -3.53
CA GLU A 532 -5.07 -6.82 -4.94
C GLU A 532 -6.58 -6.76 -5.11
N GLU A 533 -7.31 -7.58 -4.34
CA GLU A 533 -8.76 -7.60 -4.37
C GLU A 533 -9.37 -6.29 -3.85
N HIS A 534 -8.75 -5.62 -2.87
CA HIS A 534 -9.19 -4.29 -2.45
C HIS A 534 -9.13 -3.31 -3.62
N PHE A 535 -7.99 -3.21 -4.31
CA PHE A 535 -7.82 -2.37 -5.49
C PHE A 535 -8.79 -2.74 -6.61
N LEU A 536 -8.83 -4.01 -7.02
CA LEU A 536 -9.69 -4.48 -8.11
C LEU A 536 -11.18 -4.28 -7.80
N SER A 537 -11.61 -4.43 -6.54
CA SER A 537 -13.01 -4.22 -6.17
C SER A 537 -13.50 -2.79 -6.32
N MET A 538 -12.61 -1.79 -6.32
CA MET A 538 -12.97 -0.40 -6.65
C MET A 538 -13.31 -0.23 -8.14
N TYR A 539 -12.79 -1.08 -9.02
CA TYR A 539 -12.93 -0.91 -10.47
C TYR A 539 -13.66 -2.05 -11.16
N ARG A 540 -14.24 -2.98 -10.39
CA ARG A 540 -15.04 -4.08 -10.91
C ARG A 540 -16.44 -3.61 -11.29
N ASP A 541 -16.86 -3.88 -12.52
CA ASP A 541 -18.24 -3.67 -12.92
C ASP A 541 -19.17 -4.80 -12.41
N LYS A 542 -20.47 -4.64 -12.63
CA LYS A 542 -21.51 -5.61 -12.23
C LYS A 542 -21.32 -7.01 -12.83
N ASP A 543 -20.61 -7.13 -13.94
CA ASP A 543 -20.39 -8.37 -14.68
C ASP A 543 -19.04 -9.01 -14.31
N GLY A 544 -18.29 -8.39 -13.39
CA GLY A 544 -17.00 -8.87 -12.90
C GLY A 544 -15.81 -8.44 -13.76
N ASN A 545 -15.99 -7.52 -14.71
CA ASN A 545 -14.94 -7.03 -15.59
C ASN A 545 -14.35 -5.71 -15.09
N TYR A 546 -13.25 -5.27 -15.72
CA TYR A 546 -12.50 -4.08 -15.31
C TYR A 546 -12.33 -3.06 -16.46
N PRO A 547 -13.41 -2.60 -17.11
CA PRO A 547 -13.30 -1.72 -18.27
C PRO A 547 -12.55 -0.41 -17.98
N PHE A 548 -12.65 0.10 -16.74
CA PHE A 548 -11.93 1.31 -16.33
C PHE A 548 -10.41 1.07 -16.16
N LEU A 549 -9.96 -0.16 -15.89
CA LEU A 549 -8.54 -0.48 -15.74
C LEU A 549 -7.86 -0.82 -17.06
N LYS A 550 -8.62 -1.14 -18.12
CA LYS A 550 -8.05 -1.39 -19.45
C LYS A 550 -7.14 -0.24 -19.87
N SER A 551 -5.93 -0.57 -20.31
CA SER A 551 -4.91 0.41 -20.66
C SER A 551 -4.02 -0.08 -21.80
N ASP A 552 -3.69 0.77 -22.77
CA ASP A 552 -2.81 0.40 -23.90
C ASP A 552 -1.39 0.07 -23.42
N ALA A 553 -0.87 0.84 -22.45
CA ALA A 553 0.45 0.64 -21.89
C ALA A 553 0.44 0.55 -20.35
N VAL A 554 1.42 -0.16 -19.79
CA VAL A 554 1.65 -0.23 -18.34
C VAL A 554 3.14 -0.06 -18.01
N GLN A 555 3.44 0.66 -16.92
CA GLN A 555 4.74 0.51 -16.24
C GLN A 555 4.62 -0.62 -15.22
N VAL A 556 5.42 -1.66 -15.42
CA VAL A 556 5.37 -2.90 -14.65
C VAL A 556 5.93 -2.66 -13.25
N SER A 557 5.12 -3.03 -12.25
CA SER A 557 5.41 -2.80 -10.84
C SER A 557 6.74 -3.41 -10.38
N HIS A 558 7.42 -2.68 -9.50
CA HIS A 558 8.53 -3.15 -8.67
C HIS A 558 9.60 -3.87 -9.48
N HIS A 559 9.95 -3.28 -10.63
CA HIS A 559 10.97 -3.84 -11.51
C HIS A 559 10.67 -5.31 -11.85
N ALA A 560 9.40 -5.64 -12.12
CA ALA A 560 8.90 -6.99 -12.40
C ALA A 560 9.27 -8.05 -11.33
N ILE A 561 9.34 -7.64 -10.06
CA ILE A 561 9.57 -8.54 -8.92
C ILE A 561 8.25 -9.16 -8.43
N ASN A 562 7.13 -8.44 -8.55
CA ASN A 562 5.85 -8.84 -7.95
C ASN A 562 5.11 -9.83 -8.85
N ASP A 563 5.46 -11.11 -8.75
CA ASP A 563 4.91 -12.22 -9.54
C ASP A 563 3.50 -12.68 -9.14
N TRP A 564 2.91 -12.07 -8.11
CA TRP A 564 1.56 -12.37 -7.64
C TRP A 564 0.50 -11.41 -8.21
N MET A 565 0.89 -10.34 -8.90
CA MET A 565 -0.02 -9.30 -9.44
C MET A 565 -0.77 -9.71 -10.73
N LYS A 566 -0.99 -11.01 -10.92
CA LYS A 566 -1.58 -11.55 -12.16
C LYS A 566 -2.97 -10.97 -12.43
N ASN A 567 -3.80 -10.77 -11.41
CA ASN A 567 -5.17 -10.30 -11.62
C ASN A 567 -5.19 -8.83 -12.02
N ILE A 568 -4.26 -8.03 -11.49
CA ILE A 568 -4.04 -6.65 -11.96
C ILE A 568 -3.60 -6.62 -13.40
N TYR A 569 -2.59 -7.41 -13.82
CA TYR A 569 -2.19 -7.42 -15.22
C TYR A 569 -3.32 -7.89 -16.14
N ASN A 570 -4.13 -8.88 -15.75
CA ASN A 570 -5.32 -9.30 -16.51
C ASN A 570 -6.40 -8.20 -16.58
N ALA A 571 -6.55 -7.40 -15.52
CA ALA A 571 -7.50 -6.29 -15.49
C ALA A 571 -7.05 -5.14 -16.38
N ILE A 572 -5.75 -4.84 -16.38
CA ILE A 572 -5.12 -3.81 -17.22
C ILE A 572 -5.08 -4.24 -18.69
N ASP A 573 -4.69 -5.48 -18.95
CA ASP A 573 -4.62 -6.12 -20.27
C ASP A 573 -3.88 -5.26 -21.31
N PRO A 574 -2.58 -4.99 -21.10
CA PRO A 574 -1.86 -4.02 -21.90
C PRO A 574 -1.32 -4.59 -23.22
N ASP A 575 -1.26 -3.73 -24.24
CA ASP A 575 -0.56 -4.01 -25.50
C ASP A 575 0.95 -3.75 -25.41
N TYR A 576 1.35 -2.86 -24.50
CA TYR A 576 2.75 -2.45 -24.26
C TYR A 576 3.12 -2.45 -22.78
N ALA A 577 4.36 -2.86 -22.46
CA ALA A 577 4.84 -2.89 -21.09
C ALA A 577 6.23 -2.25 -20.98
N PHE A 578 6.37 -1.29 -20.07
CA PHE A 578 7.64 -0.69 -19.68
C PHE A 578 8.16 -1.38 -18.40
N ILE A 579 9.33 -1.99 -18.49
CA ILE A 579 9.99 -2.70 -17.40
C ILE A 579 11.10 -1.80 -16.84
N PRO A 580 10.97 -1.24 -15.62
CA PRO A 580 11.96 -0.31 -15.05
C PRO A 580 13.23 -1.02 -14.55
N GLN A 581 13.84 -1.86 -15.38
CA GLN A 581 15.07 -2.61 -15.09
C GLN A 581 15.78 -3.01 -16.38
N ALA A 582 17.02 -3.50 -16.28
CA ALA A 582 17.76 -3.96 -17.45
C ALA A 582 17.30 -5.31 -18.02
N ASP A 583 17.39 -5.47 -19.36
CA ASP A 583 17.16 -6.73 -20.09
C ASP A 583 18.33 -7.71 -19.93
N VAL A 584 18.56 -8.19 -18.71
CA VAL A 584 19.57 -9.22 -18.45
C VAL A 584 19.03 -10.27 -17.51
N LYS A 585 19.17 -11.54 -17.95
CA LYS A 585 19.00 -12.69 -17.10
C LYS A 585 20.15 -12.73 -16.09
N TYR A 586 19.98 -12.14 -14.91
CA TYR A 586 20.82 -12.50 -13.78
C TYR A 586 20.02 -13.13 -12.64
N ASN A 587 20.29 -14.43 -12.50
CA ASN A 587 20.21 -15.20 -11.27
C ASN A 587 21.02 -14.48 -10.19
N LEU A 588 20.37 -13.98 -9.15
CA LEU A 588 20.79 -14.08 -7.75
C LEU A 588 19.52 -13.69 -6.96
N TYR A 589 18.82 -14.71 -6.45
CA TYR A 589 17.58 -14.66 -5.65
C TYR A 589 16.21 -14.43 -6.32
N ARG A 590 16.04 -13.72 -7.46
CA ARG A 590 14.67 -13.37 -7.97
C ARG A 590 14.36 -13.58 -9.46
N GLY A 591 15.23 -14.23 -10.23
CA GLY A 591 15.02 -14.48 -11.66
C GLY A 591 13.74 -15.29 -12.01
N GLY A 592 13.22 -16.07 -11.05
CA GLY A 592 11.93 -16.75 -11.18
C GLY A 592 10.75 -15.79 -11.26
N CYS A 593 10.67 -14.83 -10.34
CA CYS A 593 9.58 -13.85 -10.27
C CYS A 593 9.54 -12.99 -11.54
N PHE A 594 10.71 -12.49 -11.98
CA PHE A 594 10.82 -11.74 -13.24
C PHE A 594 10.24 -12.53 -14.41
N LYS A 595 10.67 -13.78 -14.60
CA LYS A 595 10.15 -14.63 -15.67
C LYS A 595 8.63 -14.80 -15.55
N MET A 596 8.11 -14.99 -14.34
CA MET A 596 6.68 -15.16 -14.10
C MET A 596 5.89 -13.90 -14.46
N VAL A 597 6.37 -12.70 -14.13
CA VAL A 597 5.73 -11.43 -14.53
C VAL A 597 5.73 -11.28 -16.06
N ILE A 598 6.84 -11.57 -16.72
CA ILE A 598 6.91 -11.52 -18.19
C ILE A 598 5.95 -12.55 -18.83
N ASP A 599 5.90 -13.77 -18.30
CA ASP A 599 4.96 -14.79 -18.77
C ASP A 599 3.50 -14.39 -18.52
N GLN A 600 3.20 -13.66 -17.44
CA GLN A 600 1.88 -13.12 -17.14
C GLN A 600 1.45 -12.06 -18.16
N LEU A 601 2.31 -11.10 -18.50
CA LEU A 601 2.04 -10.10 -19.53
C LEU A 601 1.80 -10.78 -20.90
N LYS A 602 2.61 -11.76 -21.27
CA LYS A 602 2.38 -12.54 -22.49
C LYS A 602 1.04 -13.29 -22.46
N ALA A 603 0.59 -13.71 -21.28
CA ALA A 603 -0.69 -14.38 -21.10
C ALA A 603 -1.90 -13.45 -21.21
N THR A 604 -1.75 -12.14 -21.00
CA THR A 604 -2.80 -11.15 -21.31
C THR A 604 -2.89 -10.88 -22.80
N GLY A 605 -1.80 -11.10 -23.54
CA GLY A 605 -1.74 -10.90 -24.98
C GLY A 605 -0.69 -9.87 -25.40
N THR A 606 0.05 -9.30 -24.44
CA THR A 606 1.16 -8.38 -24.73
C THR A 606 2.22 -9.08 -25.57
N PRO A 607 2.50 -8.62 -26.81
CA PRO A 607 3.55 -9.20 -27.64
C PRO A 607 4.93 -9.06 -27.00
N GLU A 608 5.82 -10.04 -27.22
CA GLU A 608 7.17 -10.01 -26.63
C GLU A 608 7.99 -8.81 -27.10
N GLU A 609 7.79 -8.38 -28.35
CA GLU A 609 8.38 -7.20 -28.96
C GLU A 609 7.90 -5.87 -28.36
N ASN A 610 6.78 -5.87 -27.63
CA ASN A 610 6.20 -4.70 -26.98
C ASN A 610 6.53 -4.60 -25.48
N ILE A 611 7.46 -5.44 -25.01
CA ILE A 611 7.97 -5.41 -23.64
C ILE A 611 9.34 -4.71 -23.67
N PHE A 612 9.39 -3.51 -23.13
CA PHE A 612 10.54 -2.61 -23.21
C PHE A 612 11.29 -2.55 -21.89
N HIS A 613 12.61 -2.60 -21.94
CA HIS A 613 13.47 -2.54 -20.76
C HIS A 613 14.18 -1.19 -20.68
N ALA A 614 14.31 -0.64 -19.48
CA ALA A 614 14.87 0.70 -19.26
C ALA A 614 16.39 0.83 -19.52
N ASN A 615 17.09 -0.13 -20.12
CA ASN A 615 18.56 -0.15 -20.12
C ASN A 615 19.24 0.86 -21.06
N ARG A 616 19.77 0.44 -22.21
CA ARG A 616 20.68 1.23 -23.06
C ARG A 616 19.92 2.18 -23.99
N ILE A 617 18.60 2.04 -24.06
CA ILE A 617 17.74 2.65 -25.07
C ILE A 617 16.54 3.27 -24.37
N THR A 618 16.33 4.56 -24.61
CA THR A 618 15.07 5.21 -24.28
C THR A 618 14.03 4.71 -25.26
N HIS A 619 12.98 4.09 -24.74
CA HIS A 619 11.85 3.60 -25.52
C HIS A 619 10.73 4.61 -25.49
N GLY A 620 10.16 4.95 -26.64
CA GLY A 620 9.06 5.89 -26.77
C GLY A 620 7.84 5.29 -27.48
N LEU A 621 6.64 5.64 -27.02
CA LEU A 621 5.38 5.38 -27.71
C LEU A 621 4.76 6.73 -28.07
N LEU A 622 4.72 7.02 -29.37
CA LEU A 622 4.17 8.25 -29.92
C LEU A 622 2.76 7.99 -30.42
N PHE A 623 1.84 8.85 -30.00
CA PHE A 623 0.44 8.72 -30.33
C PHE A 623 0.08 9.68 -31.45
N LYS A 624 0.15 9.21 -32.69
CA LYS A 624 0.04 10.06 -33.88
C LYS A 624 -0.99 9.52 -34.87
N ASP A 625 -1.92 10.38 -35.27
CA ASP A 625 -2.92 10.08 -36.31
C ASP A 625 -3.73 8.79 -36.06
N GLY A 626 -3.96 8.44 -34.79
CA GLY A 626 -4.66 7.20 -34.41
C GLY A 626 -3.81 5.93 -34.47
N GLU A 627 -2.49 6.05 -34.69
CA GLU A 627 -1.51 4.94 -34.71
C GLU A 627 -0.46 5.12 -33.58
N VAL A 628 0.13 4.00 -33.12
CA VAL A 628 1.21 3.99 -32.12
C VAL A 628 2.54 3.81 -32.86
N GLU A 629 3.41 4.80 -32.80
CA GLU A 629 4.77 4.70 -33.32
C GLU A 629 5.74 4.41 -32.17
N HIS A 630 6.43 3.27 -32.26
CA HIS A 630 7.52 2.94 -31.34
C HIS A 630 8.81 3.63 -31.77
N THR A 631 9.41 4.40 -30.88
CA THR A 631 10.71 5.04 -31.09
C THR A 631 11.75 4.49 -30.13
N MET A 632 13.00 4.45 -30.61
CA MET A 632 14.14 3.95 -29.86
C MET A 632 15.27 4.95 -30.01
N GLN A 633 15.72 5.51 -28.89
CA GLN A 633 16.84 6.44 -28.85
C GLN A 633 17.91 5.93 -27.89
N GLY A 634 19.07 5.56 -28.44
CA GLY A 634 20.23 5.24 -27.61
C GLY A 634 20.73 6.51 -26.93
N ILE A 635 21.08 6.41 -25.65
CA ILE A 635 21.60 7.60 -24.96
C ILE A 635 23.02 7.92 -25.47
N THR A 636 23.19 9.12 -26.01
CA THR A 636 24.51 9.63 -26.37
C THR A 636 25.33 9.95 -25.12
N GLY A 637 26.57 9.45 -25.06
CA GLY A 637 27.54 9.79 -24.02
C GLY A 637 27.57 8.89 -22.78
N TYR A 638 26.79 7.80 -22.78
CA TYR A 638 26.45 7.01 -21.59
C TYR A 638 27.39 5.86 -21.24
N ASP A 639 28.48 5.66 -21.99
CA ASP A 639 29.37 4.53 -21.81
C ASP A 639 30.85 4.98 -21.84
N GLU A 640 31.47 5.10 -20.67
CA GLU A 640 32.95 5.15 -20.59
C GLU A 640 33.58 3.76 -20.84
N GLY A 641 32.77 2.73 -21.11
CA GLY A 641 33.21 1.36 -21.44
C GLY A 641 32.87 0.85 -22.85
N TYR A 642 31.95 1.50 -23.57
CA TYR A 642 31.60 1.15 -24.96
C TYR A 642 31.67 2.40 -25.86
N TYR A 643 32.79 2.59 -26.54
CA TYR A 643 33.00 3.69 -27.46
C TYR A 643 32.01 3.64 -28.62
N TYR A 644 31.24 4.72 -28.84
CA TYR A 644 30.71 5.02 -30.17
C TYR A 644 31.70 5.90 -30.94
N TYR A 645 31.82 5.65 -32.24
CA TYR A 645 32.57 6.51 -33.17
C TYR A 645 31.62 7.03 -34.25
N THR A 646 31.86 8.25 -34.72
CA THR A 646 31.21 8.82 -35.90
C THR A 646 32.07 8.54 -37.13
N ASP A 647 31.49 7.99 -38.20
CA ASP A 647 32.20 7.88 -39.46
C ASP A 647 32.36 9.25 -40.15
N ALA A 648 33.14 9.29 -41.24
CA ALA A 648 33.37 10.51 -42.01
C ALA A 648 32.10 11.10 -42.67
N SER A 649 30.97 10.39 -42.61
CA SER A 649 29.66 10.79 -43.13
C SER A 649 28.66 11.17 -42.03
N GLY A 650 29.06 11.11 -40.74
CA GLY A 650 28.24 11.49 -39.59
C GLY A 650 27.40 10.36 -38.98
N ASN A 651 27.56 9.09 -39.42
CA ASN A 651 26.79 7.98 -38.87
C ASN A 651 27.38 7.48 -37.54
N LYS A 652 26.52 7.12 -36.58
CA LYS A 652 26.92 6.58 -35.27
C LYS A 652 27.14 5.06 -35.36
N LEU A 653 28.33 4.62 -34.94
CA LEU A 653 28.77 3.23 -34.95
C LEU A 653 28.95 2.69 -33.54
N TYR A 654 28.38 1.52 -33.23
CA TYR A 654 28.55 0.84 -31.95
C TYR A 654 29.59 -0.28 -32.07
N LYS A 655 30.57 -0.33 -31.17
CA LYS A 655 31.46 -1.49 -31.01
C LYS A 655 31.02 -2.33 -29.83
N ASP A 656 30.87 -3.63 -30.04
CA ASP A 656 30.78 -4.57 -28.92
C ASP A 656 32.15 -4.76 -28.24
N SER A 657 32.16 -5.51 -27.13
CA SER A 657 33.34 -5.79 -26.31
C SER A 657 34.46 -6.56 -27.04
N GLU A 658 34.22 -7.03 -28.27
CA GLU A 658 35.19 -7.72 -29.12
C GLU A 658 35.66 -6.83 -30.30
N GLY A 659 35.15 -5.59 -30.40
CA GLY A 659 35.53 -4.62 -31.42
C GLY A 659 34.78 -4.75 -32.74
N LYS A 660 33.68 -5.52 -32.79
CA LYS A 660 32.84 -5.68 -33.98
C LYS A 660 31.84 -4.52 -34.06
N VAL A 661 31.74 -3.93 -35.25
CA VAL A 661 30.99 -2.70 -35.49
C VAL A 661 29.58 -3.00 -35.99
N THR A 662 28.56 -2.45 -35.33
CA THR A 662 27.17 -2.43 -35.81
C THR A 662 26.81 -1.02 -36.24
N ILE A 663 26.32 -0.87 -37.48
CA ILE A 663 25.93 0.41 -38.07
C ILE A 663 24.45 0.62 -37.81
N THR A 664 24.07 1.73 -37.18
CA THR A 664 22.67 2.17 -37.20
C THR A 664 22.58 3.35 -38.16
N ALA A 665 21.95 3.14 -39.31
CA ALA A 665 21.61 4.23 -40.21
C ALA A 665 20.44 4.99 -39.59
N THR A 666 20.59 6.29 -39.36
CA THR A 666 19.46 7.17 -39.09
C THR A 666 18.65 7.32 -40.38
N GLY A 667 17.49 6.66 -40.44
CA GLY A 667 16.51 6.77 -41.53
C GLY A 667 15.89 5.44 -41.94
N ASN A 668 14.59 5.46 -42.21
CA ASN A 668 13.72 4.36 -42.67
C ASN A 668 14.23 3.68 -43.96
N THR A 669 15.32 2.92 -43.89
CA THR A 669 15.88 2.22 -45.05
C THR A 669 15.66 0.72 -44.93
N LEU A 670 14.70 0.22 -45.71
CA LEU A 670 14.47 -1.20 -45.95
C LEU A 670 15.67 -1.79 -46.70
N ILE A 671 16.28 -2.85 -46.17
CA ILE A 671 17.29 -3.63 -46.90
C ILE A 671 16.64 -4.92 -47.40
N THR A 672 16.84 -5.22 -48.69
CA THR A 672 16.42 -6.48 -49.30
C THR A 672 17.63 -7.42 -49.29
N ASP A 673 17.51 -8.60 -48.70
CA ASP A 673 18.58 -9.60 -48.71
C ASP A 673 18.75 -10.26 -50.09
N THR A 674 19.78 -11.10 -50.21
CA THR A 674 20.13 -11.81 -51.46
C THR A 674 19.07 -12.80 -51.94
N ASP A 675 18.08 -13.13 -51.10
CA ASP A 675 16.95 -14.00 -51.42
C ASP A 675 15.66 -13.19 -51.71
N GLY A 676 15.75 -11.86 -51.74
CA GLY A 676 14.63 -10.96 -52.08
C GLY A 676 13.73 -10.59 -50.90
N LYS A 677 14.12 -10.89 -49.66
CA LYS A 677 13.31 -10.60 -48.46
C LYS A 677 13.67 -9.23 -47.88
N GLN A 678 12.66 -8.39 -47.63
CA GLN A 678 12.85 -7.06 -47.07
C GLN A 678 12.83 -7.10 -45.53
N THR A 679 13.87 -6.56 -44.89
CA THR A 679 13.98 -6.44 -43.43
C THR A 679 14.59 -5.10 -43.03
N PHE A 680 14.19 -4.58 -41.86
CA PHE A 680 14.84 -3.42 -41.25
C PHE A 680 16.27 -3.79 -40.83
N ALA A 681 17.22 -2.91 -41.17
CA ALA A 681 18.62 -3.15 -40.85
C ALA A 681 18.84 -3.12 -39.34
N GLY A 682 19.27 -4.23 -38.73
CA GLY A 682 19.97 -4.17 -37.44
C GLY A 682 19.73 -5.24 -36.39
N ILE A 683 18.88 -6.25 -36.57
CA ILE A 683 18.71 -7.30 -35.54
C ILE A 683 18.72 -8.69 -36.15
N THR A 684 19.92 -9.26 -36.28
CA THR A 684 20.11 -10.71 -36.36
C THR A 684 21.17 -11.12 -35.34
N ASP A 685 20.75 -11.87 -34.33
CA ASP A 685 21.57 -12.65 -33.39
C ASP A 685 22.39 -11.93 -32.29
N ALA A 686 21.74 -11.08 -31.49
CA ALA A 686 22.29 -10.68 -30.18
C ALA A 686 22.30 -11.83 -29.14
N LYS A 687 21.55 -12.92 -29.37
CA LYS A 687 21.42 -14.04 -28.40
C LYS A 687 22.66 -14.93 -28.28
N ALA A 688 23.54 -15.00 -29.28
CA ALA A 688 24.64 -15.97 -29.31
C ALA A 688 25.95 -15.49 -28.63
N VAL A 689 26.17 -14.16 -28.55
CA VAL A 689 27.43 -13.58 -28.05
C VAL A 689 27.45 -13.47 -26.52
N TYR A 690 26.28 -13.28 -25.91
CA TYR A 690 26.12 -13.11 -24.46
C TYR A 690 26.54 -14.37 -23.66
N VAL A 691 26.33 -15.56 -24.25
CA VAL A 691 26.65 -16.85 -23.59
C VAL A 691 28.16 -17.06 -23.48
N LYS A 692 28.96 -16.59 -24.44
CA LYS A 692 30.40 -16.89 -24.47
C LYS A 692 31.21 -16.03 -23.49
N GLY A 693 30.94 -14.71 -23.44
CA GLY A 693 31.61 -13.80 -22.50
C GLY A 693 31.30 -14.09 -21.03
N TYR A 694 30.08 -14.57 -20.75
CA TYR A 694 29.70 -15.02 -19.41
C TYR A 694 30.42 -16.31 -19.00
N MET A 695 30.55 -17.29 -19.90
CA MET A 695 31.29 -18.52 -19.63
C MET A 695 32.78 -18.28 -19.38
N ASP A 696 33.39 -17.30 -20.07
CA ASP A 696 34.78 -16.91 -19.82
C ASP A 696 34.97 -16.21 -18.46
N TYR A 697 33.96 -15.48 -17.97
CA TYR A 697 33.93 -14.90 -16.63
C TYR A 697 33.77 -15.99 -15.54
N VAL A 698 32.81 -16.91 -15.71
CA VAL A 698 32.57 -18.03 -14.78
C VAL A 698 33.80 -18.94 -14.68
N ASN A 699 34.41 -19.30 -15.81
CA ASN A 699 35.63 -20.12 -15.84
C ASN A 699 36.85 -19.45 -15.21
N LYS A 700 36.88 -18.10 -15.14
CA LYS A 700 38.01 -17.34 -14.59
C LYS A 700 37.87 -17.05 -13.09
N TYR A 701 36.65 -16.96 -12.57
CA TYR A 701 36.40 -16.48 -11.21
C TYR A 701 35.67 -17.46 -10.29
N GLU A 702 35.00 -18.51 -10.81
CA GLU A 702 34.36 -19.56 -9.99
C GLU A 702 34.56 -20.97 -10.57
N PRO A 703 35.68 -21.65 -10.28
CA PRO A 703 36.05 -22.91 -10.95
C PRO A 703 35.27 -24.16 -10.49
N PHE A 704 34.17 -24.04 -9.73
CA PHE A 704 33.54 -25.18 -9.03
C PHE A 704 32.18 -25.66 -9.56
N TYR A 705 31.63 -25.08 -10.61
CA TYR A 705 30.37 -25.57 -11.19
C TYR A 705 30.57 -26.04 -12.64
N ASN A 706 30.84 -27.34 -12.79
CA ASN A 706 30.75 -28.04 -14.06
C ASN A 706 29.27 -28.18 -14.44
N PHE A 707 28.81 -27.37 -15.40
CA PHE A 707 27.59 -27.65 -16.16
C PHE A 707 27.98 -28.37 -17.46
N GLU A 708 27.58 -29.64 -17.60
CA GLU A 708 27.52 -30.33 -18.90
C GLU A 708 26.20 -29.97 -19.60
N TYR A 709 26.26 -29.75 -20.92
CA TYR A 709 25.16 -29.32 -21.80
C TYR A 709 24.17 -30.43 -22.12
#